data_AF-A0A1G3AH86-F1
#
_entry.id   AF-A0A1G3AH86-F1
#
_cell.length_a   1.000
_cell.length_b   1.000
_cell.length_c   1.000
_cell.angle_alpha   90.00
_cell.angle_beta   90.00
_cell.angle_gamma   90.00
#
_symmetry.space_group_name_H-M   'P 1'
#
loop_
_entity.id
_entity.type
_entity.pdbx_description
1 polymer ?
#
loop_
_entity_poly.entity_id
_entity_poly.type
_entity_poly.pdbx_seq_one_letter_code
_entity_poly.pdbx_strand_id
1 'polypeptide(L)'
;MLAAVMAVTVSAGADTQTDTDGDGISDQHEEILGTDAGSPDRFQVVLDEGLEPEERRAQEGYDATKDFATIEFCHVGDDRYLWRATFAAEPRLEDTVFHLYVDADADETTGRKGPEGAASTGTEYMLSVVGGRGTSGYYDPQGNRTYGPPVTHVVRDNTLLVSADVNLGQNDQGVRYALYVLCHTTTQSGESPRMSDSSGKRLIEGVPVSSRKKTMRPGDYAENFRVEATFGNDLLQAVLRLDETIVVPHDKLQMDGFSVDLFTSRRWPHVLLQGSQGKVWTQAPKAGRYHVGFMMFDDANDERVVFSVDDKVQGVAVANQDNNRTWLYWLREPIAFRGGERVELRAAGASGKHGIVNVLFLPSPPEVRTIRYAVQNMTASSHVGSPGRVTVSWTTTWPSPTHFEYGKDATYGQTIQTEGNCLVHRVVLDGLDPEAEYHGRAIGTARDGSPFLSSDFAFRAAPPLPPETTPEVRSVPLAVRNPHPFPVNGWTLTTGIPFPRGELGSVDHVRLVRGDEEVPAQIRLTARWPDGSVKWLLVTFQATASAEAKSDYRLEFGRPIRRAPVDDCVSVSEDSGGVAIDTGTLRFRIDPHGNLADLQREGKPLLSADGVCHSLAVDADGSLYSTAAGEAELTVEEAGPLRAVVKVASHLAGADGAKLMRIEKRVEAYRGEAVLRVHHTFIVDRPETFIGVKELSYRIPVSTATTRLRVPLAGGESLQLDSALPAVRQRFDDELVAIAGDVETPKKDRIVGSILGEGEQGCAVSVRDFWQNYPKGFTLRPEGLDVGLCPALAPGLYDEFPFEKEGHHLYYYLLDGRYRLKQGVSKTHEMLLCFQPEEPKRDETCALFQEPLSATAPGEWYCGTKVFYDVAPRNPERFKLYEEAIDKNVQAYGEYRQRQHDFGMLNYGDWYGERGTNWGNIEYDTQHAFFLEYVRSGNPDAFFLGEVTELHNRDVDTVQWSEDPREIGAVYVHQMCHVGGYYDKPVPGSLGFPSGGYTVSHAWTEGHFDHYFLTGDRRSYETGCAVADFFIRQELGQPYDFLSCRTPGWHLIMLAAAYAATDDPYYLNAAKVIVERVLETQDKEPRPLPDYQAAGRKPYQVGGWSRMLVPGHCECEPRHRGNAGFMVAVLLSGLKYYHDVTGDPRVKECIIQGAYNLLEETYSDETHGFRYTSCPNTPYGSGASPLMVEGVARAYLWTKDERFRRVLTEALPRGAGGSPYGKGFSMYYRMAPRVLADLDAAGITLDKPAPGNP
;
A
#
# COMPACT_ATOMS: atom_id res chain seq x y z
N MET A 1 29.48 -11.46 24.20
CA MET A 1 30.55 -12.48 24.30
C MET A 1 30.49 -13.30 23.02
N LEU A 2 31.49 -13.37 22.14
CA LEU A 2 32.87 -12.94 22.16
C LEU A 2 33.22 -12.32 20.80
N ALA A 3 34.08 -11.31 20.83
CA ALA A 3 34.74 -10.71 19.69
C ALA A 3 35.65 -11.72 18.97
N ALA A 4 35.64 -11.69 17.64
CA ALA A 4 36.75 -12.10 16.79
C ALA A 4 36.58 -11.43 15.41
N VAL A 5 36.91 -10.14 15.34
CA VAL A 5 37.19 -9.47 14.07
C VAL A 5 38.52 -10.05 13.59
N MET A 6 38.48 -10.95 12.62
CA MET A 6 39.68 -11.37 11.90
C MET A 6 40.11 -10.20 11.01
N ALA A 7 41.17 -9.50 11.43
CA ALA A 7 42.00 -8.73 10.53
C ALA A 7 42.61 -9.69 9.51
N VAL A 8 42.27 -9.53 8.24
CA VAL A 8 43.05 -10.11 7.15
C VAL A 8 44.26 -9.20 6.96
N THR A 9 45.32 -9.48 7.72
CA THR A 9 46.67 -9.17 7.27
C THR A 9 46.97 -10.11 6.11
N VAL A 10 46.93 -9.57 4.89
CA VAL A 10 47.68 -10.18 3.79
C VAL A 10 49.14 -10.08 4.20
N SER A 11 49.73 -11.17 4.70
CA SER A 11 51.19 -11.29 4.66
C SER A 11 51.53 -11.44 3.18
N ALA A 12 51.75 -10.31 2.51
CA ALA A 12 52.51 -10.31 1.28
C ALA A 12 53.84 -10.99 1.61
N GLY A 13 54.08 -12.16 1.01
CA GLY A 13 55.45 -12.48 0.64
C GLY A 13 55.96 -11.27 -0.11
N ALA A 14 57.22 -10.86 0.15
CA ALA A 14 57.81 -9.67 -0.43
C ALA A 14 57.75 -9.71 -1.97
N ASP A 15 56.62 -9.27 -2.52
CA ASP A 15 56.43 -8.99 -3.93
C ASP A 15 57.02 -7.61 -4.13
N THR A 16 57.99 -7.58 -5.03
CA THR A 16 58.61 -6.35 -5.49
C THR A 16 57.54 -5.59 -6.26
N GLN A 17 56.86 -4.65 -5.60
CA GLN A 17 55.95 -3.73 -6.29
C GLN A 17 56.76 -3.01 -7.37
N THR A 18 56.46 -3.36 -8.62
CA THR A 18 57.09 -2.74 -9.79
C THR A 18 56.46 -1.35 -9.95
N ASP A 19 57.31 -0.37 -10.18
CA ASP A 19 57.00 1.03 -10.49
C ASP A 19 57.73 1.28 -11.80
N THR A 20 57.03 1.05 -12.90
CA THR A 20 57.62 0.92 -14.24
C THR A 20 58.11 2.27 -14.78
N ASP A 21 57.47 3.36 -14.40
CA ASP A 21 57.81 4.71 -14.86
C ASP A 21 58.60 5.56 -13.84
N GLY A 22 58.70 5.08 -12.60
CA GLY A 22 59.52 5.64 -11.54
C GLY A 22 58.94 6.89 -10.89
N ASP A 23 57.62 7.11 -10.96
CA ASP A 23 56.98 8.31 -10.43
C ASP A 23 56.63 8.24 -8.93
N GLY A 24 56.86 7.07 -8.31
CA GLY A 24 56.52 6.83 -6.93
C GLY A 24 55.07 6.38 -6.73
N ILE A 25 54.45 5.80 -7.73
CA ILE A 25 53.22 5.01 -7.64
C ILE A 25 53.54 3.62 -8.22
N SER A 26 53.13 2.54 -7.56
CA SER A 26 53.36 1.21 -8.11
C SER A 26 52.34 0.91 -9.22
N ASP A 27 52.71 0.09 -10.21
CA ASP A 27 51.84 -0.28 -11.33
C ASP A 27 50.47 -0.81 -10.85
N GLN A 28 50.44 -1.49 -9.70
CA GLN A 28 49.22 -1.97 -9.06
C GLN A 28 48.36 -0.83 -8.50
N HIS A 29 48.97 0.17 -7.86
CA HIS A 29 48.27 1.36 -7.38
C HIS A 29 47.79 2.22 -8.54
N GLU A 30 48.55 2.29 -9.63
CA GLU A 30 48.15 2.97 -10.86
C GLU A 30 46.95 2.31 -11.53
N GLU A 31 46.85 0.98 -11.52
CA GLU A 31 45.64 0.27 -11.98
C GLU A 31 44.41 0.68 -11.15
N ILE A 32 44.56 0.83 -9.83
CA ILE A 32 43.48 1.25 -8.92
C ILE A 32 43.09 2.71 -9.17
N LEU A 33 44.08 3.59 -9.30
CA LEU A 33 43.89 5.03 -9.51
C LEU A 33 43.48 5.37 -10.94
N GLY A 34 43.72 4.44 -11.87
CA GLY A 34 43.43 4.59 -13.29
C GLY A 34 44.40 5.55 -13.99
N THR A 35 45.69 5.40 -13.71
CA THR A 35 46.82 6.12 -14.33
C THR A 35 47.60 5.20 -15.27
N ASP A 36 48.63 5.70 -15.96
CA ASP A 36 49.37 4.95 -17.00
C ASP A 36 50.76 4.56 -16.50
N ALA A 37 50.93 3.29 -16.13
CA ALA A 37 52.20 2.76 -15.59
C ALA A 37 53.41 2.80 -16.53
N GLY A 38 53.21 3.19 -17.79
CA GLY A 38 54.30 3.48 -18.71
C GLY A 38 54.78 4.93 -18.70
N SER A 39 54.12 5.85 -17.98
CA SER A 39 54.28 7.30 -18.13
C SER A 39 54.09 8.06 -16.80
N PRO A 40 55.13 8.76 -16.30
CA PRO A 40 55.11 9.31 -14.95
C PRO A 40 54.10 10.45 -14.75
N ASP A 41 53.35 10.42 -13.64
CA ASP A 41 52.41 11.46 -13.24
C ASP A 41 53.11 12.65 -12.56
N ARG A 42 52.94 13.84 -13.15
CA ARG A 42 53.66 15.05 -12.75
C ARG A 42 52.90 15.85 -11.70
N PHE A 43 53.05 15.48 -10.44
CA PHE A 43 52.51 16.22 -9.29
C PHE A 43 53.10 17.62 -9.14
N GLN A 44 52.23 18.57 -8.78
CA GLN A 44 52.61 19.89 -8.30
C GLN A 44 51.99 20.12 -6.92
N VAL A 45 52.76 20.68 -5.99
CA VAL A 45 52.25 21.11 -4.69
C VAL A 45 51.28 22.27 -4.92
N VAL A 46 50.00 22.07 -4.59
CA VAL A 46 48.94 23.07 -4.74
C VAL A 46 48.49 23.65 -3.39
N LEU A 47 48.73 22.91 -2.30
CA LEU A 47 48.63 23.39 -0.93
C LEU A 47 49.84 22.92 -0.13
N ASP A 48 50.43 23.81 0.64
CA ASP A 48 51.50 23.54 1.60
C ASP A 48 51.19 24.34 2.88
N GLU A 49 50.51 23.69 3.82
CA GLU A 49 50.12 24.29 5.10
C GLU A 49 51.20 23.98 6.18
N GLY A 50 52.09 23.02 5.90
CA GLY A 50 52.95 22.42 6.90
C GLY A 50 52.14 21.58 7.90
N LEU A 51 52.85 20.87 8.79
CA LEU A 51 52.18 20.18 9.90
C LEU A 51 51.66 21.17 10.92
N GLU A 52 50.63 20.75 11.66
CA GLU A 52 50.10 21.50 12.79
C GLU A 52 51.23 22.00 13.74
N PRO A 53 51.13 23.21 14.31
CA PRO A 53 52.14 23.74 15.20
C PRO A 53 52.44 22.79 16.36
N GLU A 54 53.68 22.81 16.86
CA GLU A 54 54.13 21.92 17.95
C GLU A 54 53.22 21.99 19.19
N GLU A 55 52.65 23.17 19.47
CA GLU A 55 51.66 23.42 20.51
C GLU A 55 50.36 22.63 20.32
N ARG A 56 49.88 22.48 19.08
CA ARG A 56 48.68 21.69 18.76
C ARG A 56 49.00 20.19 18.78
N ARG A 57 50.17 19.80 18.27
CA ARG A 57 50.64 18.41 18.27
C ARG A 57 50.90 17.84 19.68
N ALA A 58 51.14 18.70 20.66
CA ALA A 58 51.32 18.33 22.06
C ALA A 58 50.00 18.17 22.86
N GLN A 59 48.83 18.51 22.30
CA GLN A 59 47.54 18.46 23.01
C GLN A 59 46.96 17.04 23.08
N GLU A 60 46.26 16.74 24.18
CA GLU A 60 45.49 15.50 24.34
C GLU A 60 44.34 15.48 23.31
N GLY A 61 44.32 14.47 22.43
CA GLY A 61 43.35 14.35 21.34
C GLY A 61 43.92 14.64 19.93
N TYR A 62 45.14 15.15 19.82
CA TYR A 62 45.84 15.26 18.54
C TYR A 62 46.03 13.87 17.90
N ASP A 63 45.79 13.78 16.60
CA ASP A 63 45.94 12.55 15.82
C ASP A 63 46.75 12.84 14.54
N ALA A 64 48.01 12.40 14.54
CA ALA A 64 48.94 12.57 13.41
C ALA A 64 48.44 11.93 12.10
N THR A 65 47.46 11.03 12.17
CA THR A 65 46.86 10.39 10.99
C THR A 65 45.79 11.26 10.32
N LYS A 66 45.49 12.43 10.88
CA LYS A 66 44.53 13.43 10.36
C LYS A 66 45.18 14.77 10.02
N ASP A 67 46.38 15.04 10.54
CA ASP A 67 47.20 16.23 10.27
C ASP A 67 47.87 16.10 8.89
N PHE A 68 47.43 16.88 7.91
CA PHE A 68 47.96 16.87 6.55
C PHE A 68 48.87 18.09 6.28
N ALA A 69 50.07 17.84 5.79
CA ALA A 69 51.06 18.88 5.52
C ALA A 69 50.87 19.53 4.14
N THR A 70 50.68 18.69 3.12
CA THR A 70 50.70 19.13 1.72
C THR A 70 49.63 18.41 0.91
N ILE A 71 49.08 19.13 -0.07
CA ILE A 71 48.25 18.56 -1.14
C ILE A 71 48.97 18.82 -2.45
N GLU A 72 49.28 17.74 -3.14
CA GLU A 72 49.79 17.76 -4.50
C GLU A 72 48.70 17.35 -5.48
N PHE A 73 48.78 17.86 -6.70
CA PHE A 73 47.76 17.66 -7.72
C PHE A 73 48.39 17.50 -9.10
N CYS A 74 47.79 16.65 -9.93
CA CYS A 74 48.14 16.55 -11.35
C CYS A 74 46.92 16.19 -12.22
N HIS A 75 46.99 16.59 -13.49
CA HIS A 75 46.08 16.14 -14.54
C HIS A 75 46.69 14.91 -15.21
N VAL A 76 46.04 13.75 -15.08
CA VAL A 76 46.60 12.49 -15.62
C VAL A 76 46.18 12.28 -17.07
N GLY A 77 44.92 12.60 -17.43
CA GLY A 77 44.42 12.60 -18.81
C GLY A 77 42.89 12.78 -18.91
N ASP A 78 42.42 13.31 -20.04
CA ASP A 78 41.03 13.70 -20.30
C ASP A 78 40.38 14.54 -19.18
N ASP A 79 39.52 13.96 -18.36
CA ASP A 79 38.81 14.56 -17.21
C ASP A 79 39.25 13.96 -15.87
N ARG A 80 40.30 13.12 -15.85
CA ARG A 80 40.80 12.49 -14.62
C ARG A 80 41.91 13.29 -13.98
N TYR A 81 41.76 13.46 -12.67
CA TYR A 81 42.71 14.16 -11.83
C TYR A 81 43.07 13.34 -10.60
N LEU A 82 44.27 13.60 -10.08
CA LEU A 82 44.83 12.89 -8.94
C LEU A 82 45.30 13.91 -7.91
N TRP A 83 44.88 13.71 -6.65
CA TRP A 83 45.33 14.47 -5.49
C TRP A 83 46.13 13.55 -4.59
N ARG A 84 47.31 14.02 -4.14
CA ARG A 84 48.14 13.31 -3.16
C ARG A 84 48.23 14.16 -1.90
N ALA A 85 47.64 13.68 -0.82
CA ALA A 85 47.72 14.30 0.49
C ALA A 85 48.81 13.63 1.33
N THR A 86 49.75 14.41 1.86
CA THR A 86 50.82 13.90 2.73
C THR A 86 50.50 14.24 4.18
N PHE A 87 50.48 13.24 5.06
CA PHE A 87 50.13 13.35 6.47
C PHE A 87 51.34 13.28 7.41
N ALA A 88 51.17 13.69 8.67
CA ALA A 88 52.19 13.57 9.70
C ALA A 88 52.55 12.10 10.02
N ALA A 89 51.61 11.18 9.81
CA ALA A 89 51.77 9.74 9.93
C ALA A 89 50.89 9.02 8.90
N GLU A 90 51.07 7.70 8.73
CA GLU A 90 50.21 6.86 7.87
C GLU A 90 48.72 7.05 8.21
N PRO A 91 47.88 7.47 7.25
CA PRO A 91 46.47 7.78 7.52
C PRO A 91 45.68 6.49 7.82
N ARG A 92 44.99 6.47 8.96
CA ARG A 92 44.11 5.36 9.38
C ARG A 92 42.71 5.56 8.81
N LEU A 93 42.44 4.99 7.64
CA LEU A 93 41.18 5.29 6.94
C LEU A 93 39.93 4.80 7.66
N GLU A 94 40.03 3.78 8.52
CA GLU A 94 38.91 3.20 9.27
C GLU A 94 38.20 4.21 10.19
N ASP A 95 38.92 5.23 10.68
CA ASP A 95 38.39 6.30 11.54
C ASP A 95 38.57 7.70 10.93
N THR A 96 38.83 7.78 9.62
CA THR A 96 39.04 9.04 8.88
C THR A 96 37.83 9.47 8.07
N VAL A 97 37.57 10.77 8.11
CA VAL A 97 36.77 11.51 7.15
C VAL A 97 37.71 12.50 6.46
N PHE A 98 38.04 12.24 5.20
CA PHE A 98 38.87 13.13 4.38
C PHE A 98 38.04 13.69 3.23
N HIS A 99 37.97 15.01 3.09
CA HIS A 99 37.18 15.72 2.10
C HIS A 99 38.03 16.67 1.27
N LEU A 100 37.86 16.59 -0.05
CA LEU A 100 38.27 17.59 -1.03
C LEU A 100 37.00 18.30 -1.52
N TYR A 101 36.83 19.56 -1.13
CA TYR A 101 35.78 20.45 -1.63
C TYR A 101 36.33 21.18 -2.84
N VAL A 102 35.96 20.70 -4.01
CA VAL A 102 36.42 21.18 -5.32
C VAL A 102 35.35 22.09 -5.92
N ASP A 103 35.62 23.39 -5.89
CA ASP A 103 34.91 24.43 -6.64
C ASP A 103 35.53 24.48 -8.03
N ALA A 104 34.85 23.86 -8.98
CA ALA A 104 35.38 23.44 -10.26
C ALA A 104 35.50 24.58 -11.26
N ASP A 105 34.60 25.58 -11.21
CA ASP A 105 34.63 26.78 -12.04
C ASP A 105 35.27 28.00 -11.33
N ALA A 106 35.54 27.86 -10.02
CA ALA A 106 36.00 28.92 -9.12
C ALA A 106 35.02 30.11 -9.06
N ASP A 107 33.71 29.81 -9.07
CA ASP A 107 32.60 30.74 -8.90
C ASP A 107 31.78 30.38 -7.65
N GLU A 108 31.86 31.21 -6.60
CA GLU A 108 31.12 30.97 -5.36
C GLU A 108 29.59 31.11 -5.50
N THR A 109 29.11 31.61 -6.64
CA THR A 109 27.69 31.75 -6.95
C THR A 109 27.05 30.49 -7.54
N THR A 110 27.84 29.49 -7.95
CA THR A 110 27.40 28.15 -8.40
C THR A 110 27.60 27.12 -7.27
N GLY A 111 27.34 25.83 -7.51
CA GLY A 111 27.57 24.74 -6.56
C GLY A 111 26.92 24.86 -5.17
N ARG A 112 27.54 24.21 -4.19
CA ARG A 112 27.06 24.10 -2.80
C ARG A 112 26.80 25.47 -2.15
N LYS A 113 25.62 25.64 -1.54
CA LYS A 113 25.24 26.83 -0.76
C LYS A 113 25.52 26.63 0.72
N GLY A 114 26.69 27.09 1.18
CA GLY A 114 27.06 27.11 2.60
C GLY A 114 26.60 28.39 3.31
N PRO A 115 26.75 28.45 4.65
CA PRO A 115 26.66 29.71 5.39
C PRO A 115 27.58 30.79 4.81
N GLU A 116 27.23 32.06 4.98
CA GLU A 116 28.01 33.20 4.46
C GLU A 116 29.48 33.11 4.92
N GLY A 117 30.41 33.14 3.96
CA GLY A 117 31.86 33.01 4.23
C GLY A 117 32.39 31.60 4.47
N ALA A 118 31.57 30.55 4.36
CA ALA A 118 32.03 29.17 4.52
C ALA A 118 32.97 28.75 3.36
N ALA A 119 34.12 28.16 3.70
CA ALA A 119 35.12 27.68 2.73
C ALA A 119 34.63 26.56 1.78
N SER A 120 33.47 25.96 2.07
CA SER A 120 32.82 24.95 1.22
C SER A 120 31.76 25.51 0.27
N THR A 121 31.50 26.82 0.30
CA THR A 121 30.57 27.49 -0.64
C THR A 121 31.17 27.49 -2.05
N GLY A 122 30.34 27.30 -3.07
CA GLY A 122 30.79 27.18 -4.47
C GLY A 122 31.33 25.81 -4.84
N THR A 123 31.25 24.80 -3.97
CA THR A 123 31.76 23.45 -4.30
C THR A 123 30.81 22.72 -5.24
N GLU A 124 31.25 22.38 -6.45
CA GLU A 124 30.58 21.42 -7.33
C GLU A 124 30.85 19.99 -6.87
N TYR A 125 32.12 19.62 -6.64
CA TYR A 125 32.48 18.24 -6.30
C TYR A 125 33.01 18.12 -4.88
N MET A 126 32.31 17.37 -4.04
CA MET A 126 32.77 16.98 -2.71
C MET A 126 33.30 15.55 -2.78
N LEU A 127 34.61 15.40 -3.01
CA LEU A 127 35.27 14.09 -3.12
C LEU A 127 35.76 13.65 -1.76
N SER A 128 35.44 12.41 -1.35
CA SER A 128 35.59 11.99 0.04
C SER A 128 36.14 10.58 0.19
N VAL A 129 36.98 10.38 1.21
CA VAL A 129 37.36 9.05 1.73
C VAL A 129 36.86 8.96 3.17
N VAL A 130 35.87 8.10 3.42
CA VAL A 130 35.16 8.00 4.71
C VAL A 130 35.16 6.55 5.16
N GLY A 131 35.78 6.26 6.30
CA GLY A 131 35.83 4.89 6.84
C GLY A 131 36.42 3.86 5.86
N GLY A 132 37.43 4.27 5.07
CA GLY A 132 38.04 3.45 4.02
C GLY A 132 37.24 3.33 2.72
N ARG A 133 36.16 4.10 2.53
CA ARG A 133 35.34 4.09 1.30
C ARG A 133 35.46 5.42 0.54
N GLY A 134 35.73 5.33 -0.76
CA GLY A 134 35.64 6.48 -1.66
C GLY A 134 34.19 6.82 -1.99
N THR A 135 33.79 8.06 -1.77
CA THR A 135 32.43 8.57 -2.03
C THR A 135 32.50 9.99 -2.56
N SER A 136 31.45 10.45 -3.23
CA SER A 136 31.39 11.82 -3.70
C SER A 136 29.96 12.37 -3.73
N GLY A 137 29.84 13.69 -3.67
CA GLY A 137 28.63 14.41 -4.04
C GLY A 137 28.93 15.43 -5.13
N TYR A 138 27.98 15.63 -6.04
CA TYR A 138 27.99 16.71 -7.01
C TYR A 138 26.88 17.72 -6.69
N TYR A 139 27.16 19.02 -6.78
CA TYR A 139 26.20 20.08 -6.68
C TYR A 139 26.04 20.73 -8.05
N ASP A 140 24.80 20.81 -8.54
CA ASP A 140 24.50 21.56 -9.75
C ASP A 140 24.68 23.09 -9.52
N PRO A 141 24.66 23.92 -10.57
CA PRO A 141 24.81 25.37 -10.43
C PRO A 141 23.75 26.04 -9.54
N GLN A 142 22.60 25.39 -9.31
CA GLN A 142 21.53 25.86 -8.43
C GLN A 142 21.73 25.43 -6.97
N GLY A 143 22.69 24.55 -6.69
CA GLY A 143 23.01 24.03 -5.36
C GLY A 143 22.26 22.74 -4.99
N ASN A 144 21.60 22.08 -5.94
CA ASN A 144 20.97 20.78 -5.70
C ASN A 144 22.04 19.69 -5.72
N ARG A 145 22.00 18.79 -4.73
CA ARG A 145 22.97 17.70 -4.59
C ARG A 145 22.52 16.46 -5.36
N THR A 146 23.44 15.84 -6.09
CA THR A 146 23.31 14.52 -6.73
C THR A 146 24.60 13.70 -6.57
N TYR A 147 24.66 12.52 -7.20
CA TYR A 147 25.82 11.63 -7.16
C TYR A 147 27.01 12.25 -7.91
N GLY A 148 28.16 12.30 -7.25
CA GLY A 148 29.41 12.70 -7.87
C GLY A 148 30.12 11.55 -8.59
N PRO A 149 31.28 11.80 -9.21
CA PRO A 149 32.06 10.79 -9.88
C PRO A 149 32.62 9.75 -8.89
N PRO A 150 32.85 8.49 -9.32
CA PRO A 150 33.51 7.50 -8.48
C PRO A 150 34.87 8.01 -7.95
N VAL A 151 35.12 7.79 -6.67
CA VAL A 151 36.39 8.15 -6.01
C VAL A 151 37.17 6.89 -5.71
N THR A 152 38.34 6.74 -6.34
CA THR A 152 39.30 5.69 -6.01
C THR A 152 40.43 6.26 -5.18
N HIS A 153 40.96 5.47 -4.27
CA HIS A 153 42.04 5.93 -3.41
C HIS A 153 43.01 4.81 -3.06
N VAL A 154 44.22 5.20 -2.71
CA VAL A 154 45.31 4.32 -2.28
C VAL A 154 46.05 5.00 -1.14
N VAL A 155 46.42 4.24 -0.11
CA VAL A 155 47.36 4.68 0.93
C VAL A 155 48.73 4.09 0.63
N ARG A 156 49.75 4.93 0.64
CA ARG A 156 51.16 4.52 0.56
C ARG A 156 51.95 5.32 1.58
N ASP A 157 52.54 4.63 2.55
CA ASP A 157 53.25 5.25 3.67
C ASP A 157 52.37 6.34 4.34
N ASN A 158 52.86 7.57 4.45
CA ASN A 158 52.09 8.70 4.98
C ASN A 158 51.30 9.48 3.91
N THR A 159 51.04 8.90 2.75
CA THR A 159 50.30 9.58 1.66
C THR A 159 48.98 8.90 1.35
N LEU A 160 47.95 9.70 1.09
CA LEU A 160 46.66 9.29 0.54
C LEU A 160 46.54 9.86 -0.88
N LEU A 161 46.50 8.98 -1.87
CA LEU A 161 46.18 9.33 -3.24
C LEU A 161 44.68 9.18 -3.48
N VAL A 162 44.06 10.19 -4.09
CA VAL A 162 42.63 10.24 -4.41
C VAL A 162 42.50 10.58 -5.90
N SER A 163 41.80 9.73 -6.65
CA SER A 163 41.54 9.91 -8.09
C SER A 163 40.05 10.00 -8.36
N ALA A 164 39.67 10.97 -9.20
CA ALA A 164 38.28 11.18 -9.64
C ALA A 164 38.24 11.84 -11.02
N ASP A 165 37.13 11.60 -11.73
CA ASP A 165 36.85 12.21 -13.02
C ASP A 165 35.97 13.45 -12.79
N VAL A 166 36.53 14.66 -12.92
CA VAL A 166 35.85 15.93 -12.62
C VAL A 166 36.04 16.93 -13.76
N ASN A 167 35.06 17.80 -13.99
CA ASN A 167 35.19 18.83 -15.02
C ASN A 167 35.71 20.14 -14.41
N LEU A 168 37.02 20.36 -14.43
CA LEU A 168 37.65 21.56 -13.88
C LEU A 168 37.78 22.66 -14.94
N GLY A 169 37.64 23.91 -14.52
CA GLY A 169 37.91 25.08 -15.33
C GLY A 169 39.33 25.07 -15.88
N GLN A 170 39.52 25.69 -17.04
CA GLN A 170 40.84 25.83 -17.67
C GLN A 170 41.03 27.27 -18.18
N ASN A 171 42.26 27.76 -18.11
CA ASN A 171 42.69 29.05 -18.66
C ASN A 171 43.96 28.87 -19.53
N ASP A 172 44.51 29.96 -20.06
CA ASP A 172 45.72 29.93 -20.91
C ASP A 172 46.97 29.33 -20.23
N GLN A 173 46.96 29.17 -18.91
CA GLN A 173 48.06 28.60 -18.11
C GLN A 173 47.81 27.16 -17.63
N GLY A 174 46.63 26.58 -17.90
CA GLY A 174 46.29 25.21 -17.53
C GLY A 174 45.01 25.11 -16.71
N VAL A 175 44.95 24.17 -15.76
CA VAL A 175 43.77 23.95 -14.91
C VAL A 175 43.59 25.12 -13.93
N ARG A 176 42.33 25.55 -13.74
CA ARG A 176 41.90 26.61 -12.82
C ARG A 176 40.66 26.16 -12.03
N TYR A 177 40.78 26.04 -10.71
CA TYR A 177 39.69 25.68 -9.80
C TYR A 177 40.02 26.15 -8.37
N ALA A 178 39.06 26.14 -7.44
CA ALA A 178 39.33 26.41 -6.03
C ALA A 178 39.18 25.13 -5.17
N LEU A 179 40.05 24.98 -4.17
CA LEU A 179 40.11 23.80 -3.31
C LEU A 179 40.05 24.18 -1.83
N TYR A 180 39.20 23.49 -1.09
CA TYR A 180 39.20 23.46 0.37
C TYR A 180 39.33 22.00 0.84
N VAL A 181 40.24 21.73 1.76
CA VAL A 181 40.50 20.38 2.29
C VAL A 181 40.14 20.32 3.75
N LEU A 182 39.48 19.23 4.15
CA LEU A 182 39.09 18.97 5.53
C LEU A 182 39.34 17.51 5.86
N CYS A 183 40.08 17.25 6.93
CA CYS A 183 40.33 15.92 7.47
C CYS A 183 39.94 15.87 8.94
N HIS A 184 39.11 14.92 9.35
CA HIS A 184 38.76 14.76 10.76
C HIS A 184 38.49 13.31 11.15
N THR A 185 38.45 13.04 12.45
CA THR A 185 38.02 11.74 12.99
C THR A 185 36.52 11.55 12.76
N THR A 186 36.08 10.32 12.49
CA THR A 186 34.65 9.96 12.44
C THR A 186 33.97 10.25 13.79
N THR A 187 32.77 10.84 13.79
CA THR A 187 31.99 11.18 15.00
C THR A 187 30.64 10.49 15.04
N GLN A 188 30.11 10.29 16.26
CA GLN A 188 28.70 9.97 16.45
C GLN A 188 27.86 11.26 16.38
N SER A 189 26.56 11.11 16.10
CA SER A 189 25.65 12.25 15.99
C SER A 189 25.64 13.08 17.29
N GLY A 190 25.97 14.37 17.17
CA GLY A 190 25.99 15.32 18.30
C GLY A 190 27.36 15.51 18.96
N GLU A 191 28.41 14.80 18.52
CA GLU A 191 29.77 14.93 19.04
C GLU A 191 30.69 15.68 18.07
N SER A 192 31.58 16.51 18.63
CA SER A 192 32.66 17.15 17.87
C SER A 192 33.80 16.16 17.58
N PRO A 193 34.47 16.26 16.42
CA PRO A 193 35.58 15.36 16.11
C PRO A 193 36.74 15.57 17.07
N ARG A 194 37.35 14.45 17.51
CA ARG A 194 38.51 14.46 18.39
C ARG A 194 39.67 15.25 17.78
N MET A 195 39.94 15.00 16.50
CA MET A 195 40.88 15.75 15.69
C MET A 195 40.18 16.22 14.43
N SER A 196 40.43 17.47 14.05
CA SER A 196 40.02 18.07 12.79
C SER A 196 41.14 18.98 12.34
N ASP A 197 41.49 18.87 11.08
CA ASP A 197 42.48 19.68 10.37
C ASP A 197 41.85 20.14 9.05
N SER A 198 42.11 21.39 8.64
CA SER A 198 41.50 21.94 7.45
C SER A 198 42.32 23.07 6.85
N SER A 199 42.32 23.17 5.52
CA SER A 199 43.00 24.25 4.81
C SER A 199 42.14 25.51 4.74
N GLY A 200 42.70 26.62 4.26
CA GLY A 200 41.87 27.67 3.66
C GLY A 200 41.32 27.23 2.29
N LYS A 201 40.26 27.87 1.78
CA LYS A 201 39.90 27.76 0.36
C LYS A 201 40.94 28.51 -0.47
N ARG A 202 41.58 27.85 -1.43
CA ARG A 202 42.61 28.44 -2.30
C ARG A 202 42.25 28.27 -3.76
N LEU A 203 42.48 29.33 -4.53
CA LEU A 203 42.45 29.27 -5.99
C LEU A 203 43.74 28.58 -6.48
N ILE A 204 43.59 27.53 -7.26
CA ILE A 204 44.65 26.73 -7.87
C ILE A 204 44.69 27.04 -9.36
N GLU A 205 45.83 27.48 -9.87
CA GLU A 205 46.05 27.86 -11.27
C GLU A 205 47.44 27.42 -11.75
N GLY A 206 47.61 27.26 -13.07
CA GLY A 206 48.92 27.01 -13.68
C GLY A 206 49.36 25.54 -13.70
N VAL A 207 48.48 24.61 -13.37
CA VAL A 207 48.76 23.16 -13.42
C VAL A 207 48.66 22.69 -14.89
N PRO A 208 49.74 22.11 -15.47
CA PRO A 208 49.76 21.68 -16.86
C PRO A 208 48.70 20.61 -17.16
N VAL A 209 48.00 20.78 -18.28
CA VAL A 209 47.05 19.80 -18.79
C VAL A 209 47.81 18.72 -19.57
N SER A 210 47.78 17.48 -19.08
CA SER A 210 48.19 16.30 -19.85
C SER A 210 47.35 16.13 -21.11
N SER A 211 48.01 15.86 -22.26
CA SER A 211 47.33 15.48 -23.51
C SER A 211 47.09 13.98 -23.63
N ARG A 212 47.38 13.20 -22.58
CA ARG A 212 47.19 11.74 -22.55
C ARG A 212 45.70 11.42 -22.47
N LYS A 213 45.35 10.22 -22.96
CA LYS A 213 44.04 9.63 -22.70
C LYS A 213 44.05 8.99 -21.33
N LYS A 214 42.93 9.08 -20.61
CA LYS A 214 42.82 8.41 -19.30
C LYS A 214 42.84 6.90 -19.46
N THR A 215 43.48 6.20 -18.53
CA THR A 215 43.40 4.74 -18.44
C THR A 215 42.01 4.34 -17.95
N MET A 216 41.23 3.65 -18.78
CA MET A 216 39.87 3.25 -18.40
C MET A 216 39.90 2.13 -17.35
N ARG A 217 39.43 2.41 -16.13
CA ARG A 217 39.15 1.43 -15.09
C ARG A 217 37.84 0.71 -15.42
N PRO A 218 37.65 -0.54 -14.96
CA PRO A 218 36.36 -1.22 -15.07
C PRO A 218 35.14 -0.40 -14.59
N GLY A 219 35.29 0.41 -13.54
CA GLY A 219 34.22 1.26 -13.02
C GLY A 219 33.84 2.43 -13.93
N ASP A 220 34.73 2.83 -14.85
CA ASP A 220 34.55 4.04 -15.69
C ASP A 220 33.67 3.79 -16.92
N TYR A 221 33.41 2.52 -17.26
CA TYR A 221 32.60 2.18 -18.41
C TYR A 221 31.13 2.53 -18.15
N ALA A 222 30.61 3.49 -18.92
CA ALA A 222 29.19 3.87 -18.93
C ALA A 222 28.32 2.90 -19.77
N GLU A 223 28.95 2.15 -20.68
CA GLU A 223 28.33 1.16 -21.55
C GLU A 223 29.21 -0.09 -21.66
N ASN A 224 28.64 -1.19 -22.16
CA ASN A 224 29.34 -2.45 -22.36
C ASN A 224 30.61 -2.28 -23.22
N PHE A 225 31.75 -2.77 -22.71
CA PHE A 225 33.01 -2.81 -23.45
C PHE A 225 33.30 -4.21 -23.98
N ARG A 226 33.26 -4.36 -25.31
CA ARG A 226 33.42 -5.66 -26.02
C ARG A 226 32.42 -6.73 -25.57
N VAL A 227 31.31 -6.30 -24.98
CA VAL A 227 30.25 -7.15 -24.46
C VAL A 227 28.95 -6.81 -25.19
N GLU A 228 28.14 -7.83 -25.42
CA GLU A 228 26.76 -7.73 -25.90
C GLU A 228 25.83 -8.35 -24.87
N ALA A 229 24.55 -7.99 -24.92
CA ALA A 229 23.59 -8.37 -23.91
C ALA A 229 22.20 -8.67 -24.50
N THR A 230 21.45 -9.51 -23.81
CA THR A 230 20.07 -9.83 -24.14
C THR A 230 19.29 -10.21 -22.88
N PHE A 231 17.96 -10.23 -22.98
CA PHE A 231 17.07 -10.54 -21.86
C PHE A 231 15.78 -11.21 -22.32
N GLY A 232 15.01 -11.72 -21.36
CA GLY A 232 13.72 -12.35 -21.59
C GLY A 232 13.74 -13.85 -21.29
N ASN A 233 12.78 -14.30 -20.49
CA ASN A 233 12.74 -15.66 -19.97
C ASN A 233 12.66 -16.72 -21.09
N ASP A 234 12.01 -16.39 -22.21
CA ASP A 234 11.86 -17.22 -23.40
C ASP A 234 13.21 -17.51 -24.06
N LEU A 235 13.96 -16.45 -24.35
CA LEU A 235 15.25 -16.53 -25.02
C LEU A 235 16.30 -17.17 -24.12
N LEU A 236 16.36 -16.77 -22.84
CA LEU A 236 17.31 -17.34 -21.88
C LEU A 236 17.11 -18.85 -21.71
N GLN A 237 15.86 -19.32 -21.64
CA GLN A 237 15.58 -20.76 -21.56
C GLN A 237 15.89 -21.49 -22.86
N ALA A 238 15.70 -20.88 -24.02
CA ALA A 238 16.14 -21.45 -25.29
C ALA A 238 17.66 -21.63 -25.32
N VAL A 239 18.43 -20.60 -24.93
CA VAL A 239 19.90 -20.64 -24.89
C VAL A 239 20.42 -21.73 -23.94
N LEU A 240 19.84 -21.83 -22.74
CA LEU A 240 20.25 -22.81 -21.73
C LEU A 240 19.94 -24.27 -22.10
N ARG A 241 19.11 -24.51 -23.12
CA ARG A 241 18.73 -25.86 -23.59
C ARG A 241 19.53 -26.35 -24.79
N LEU A 242 20.34 -25.49 -25.42
CA LEU A 242 21.17 -25.92 -26.53
C LEU A 242 22.24 -26.88 -26.02
N ASP A 243 22.30 -28.10 -26.59
CA ASP A 243 23.29 -29.13 -26.21
C ASP A 243 24.74 -28.65 -26.36
N GLU A 244 24.97 -27.69 -27.26
CA GLU A 244 26.27 -27.10 -27.54
C GLU A 244 26.66 -25.97 -26.56
N THR A 245 25.68 -25.41 -25.84
CA THR A 245 25.93 -24.39 -24.80
C THR A 245 26.41 -25.08 -23.53
N ILE A 246 27.62 -24.75 -23.07
CA ILE A 246 28.13 -25.29 -21.81
C ILE A 246 27.78 -24.32 -20.69
N VAL A 247 26.99 -24.78 -19.72
CA VAL A 247 26.56 -23.99 -18.55
C VAL A 247 27.33 -24.46 -17.32
N VAL A 248 28.05 -23.53 -16.69
CA VAL A 248 28.65 -23.73 -15.37
C VAL A 248 27.78 -22.98 -14.35
N PRO A 249 27.01 -23.69 -13.51
CA PRO A 249 26.05 -23.05 -12.61
C PRO A 249 26.73 -22.37 -11.42
N HIS A 250 26.07 -21.35 -10.84
CA HIS A 250 26.52 -20.60 -9.66
C HIS A 250 27.18 -21.44 -8.55
N ASP A 251 26.63 -22.62 -8.22
CA ASP A 251 27.10 -23.50 -7.15
C ASP A 251 28.32 -24.37 -7.51
N LYS A 252 28.78 -24.29 -8.76
CA LYS A 252 30.01 -24.94 -9.26
C LYS A 252 31.13 -23.96 -9.55
N LEU A 253 30.86 -22.66 -9.42
CA LEU A 253 31.89 -21.63 -9.56
C LEU A 253 32.82 -21.67 -8.36
N GLN A 254 34.11 -21.52 -8.62
CA GLN A 254 35.05 -21.13 -7.58
C GLN A 254 34.84 -19.65 -7.28
N MET A 255 34.90 -19.27 -6.01
CA MET A 255 34.49 -17.94 -5.58
C MET A 255 35.39 -17.39 -4.47
N ASP A 256 35.61 -16.08 -4.52
CA ASP A 256 36.32 -15.29 -3.52
C ASP A 256 35.56 -13.96 -3.35
N GLY A 257 35.21 -13.60 -2.11
CA GLY A 257 34.32 -12.46 -1.83
C GLY A 257 32.83 -12.65 -2.19
N PHE A 258 32.45 -13.82 -2.72
CA PHE A 258 31.07 -14.19 -3.06
C PHE A 258 30.57 -15.36 -2.21
N SER A 259 29.25 -15.50 -2.08
CA SER A 259 28.60 -16.70 -1.55
C SER A 259 27.27 -16.97 -2.26
N VAL A 260 26.74 -18.19 -2.17
CA VAL A 260 25.43 -18.52 -2.74
C VAL A 260 24.32 -17.79 -1.97
N ASP A 261 23.42 -17.09 -2.69
CA ASP A 261 22.27 -16.44 -2.05
C ASP A 261 21.19 -17.45 -1.70
N LEU A 262 21.19 -17.96 -0.46
CA LEU A 262 20.18 -18.90 0.02
C LEU A 262 18.82 -18.26 0.31
N PHE A 263 18.72 -16.93 0.28
CA PHE A 263 17.51 -16.17 0.65
C PHE A 263 16.80 -15.55 -0.56
N THR A 264 17.25 -15.83 -1.78
CA THR A 264 16.67 -15.21 -2.96
C THR A 264 15.26 -15.70 -3.28
N SER A 265 14.37 -14.75 -3.59
CA SER A 265 13.06 -15.01 -4.20
C SER A 265 13.11 -15.04 -5.73
N ARG A 266 14.28 -14.75 -6.33
CA ARG A 266 14.46 -14.66 -7.78
C ARG A 266 14.21 -16.01 -8.45
N ARG A 267 13.81 -15.93 -9.72
CA ARG A 267 13.57 -17.10 -10.57
C ARG A 267 14.81 -17.99 -10.69
N TRP A 268 16.00 -17.41 -10.78
CA TRP A 268 17.26 -18.14 -10.88
C TRP A 268 18.11 -17.98 -9.62
N PRO A 269 18.64 -19.09 -9.07
CA PRO A 269 19.67 -19.03 -8.04
C PRO A 269 20.92 -18.31 -8.55
N HIS A 270 21.64 -17.65 -7.65
CA HIS A 270 22.85 -16.89 -7.97
C HIS A 270 23.78 -16.84 -6.76
N VAL A 271 25.00 -16.37 -6.99
CA VAL A 271 25.91 -15.91 -5.93
C VAL A 271 25.79 -14.41 -5.72
N LEU A 272 25.99 -13.95 -4.49
CA LEU A 272 25.96 -12.54 -4.09
C LEU A 272 27.29 -12.12 -3.46
N LEU A 273 27.69 -10.89 -3.74
CA LEU A 273 28.91 -10.25 -3.25
C LEU A 273 28.78 -9.92 -1.76
N GLN A 274 29.75 -10.38 -0.95
CA GLN A 274 29.75 -10.22 0.52
C GLN A 274 30.48 -8.97 1.01
N GLY A 275 31.19 -8.25 0.13
CA GLY A 275 32.00 -7.08 0.45
C GLY A 275 32.07 -6.08 -0.69
N SER A 276 33.17 -5.32 -0.79
CA SER A 276 33.40 -4.34 -1.87
C SER A 276 34.11 -4.93 -3.09
N GLN A 277 34.70 -6.12 -2.95
CA GLN A 277 35.40 -6.82 -4.02
C GLN A 277 35.07 -8.30 -3.98
N GLY A 278 35.01 -8.90 -5.16
CA GLY A 278 34.77 -10.33 -5.30
C GLY A 278 34.99 -10.78 -6.72
N LYS A 279 35.30 -12.07 -6.87
CA LYS A 279 35.47 -12.73 -8.15
C LYS A 279 34.91 -14.14 -8.10
N VAL A 280 34.39 -14.58 -9.24
CA VAL A 280 33.97 -15.96 -9.48
C VAL A 280 34.64 -16.46 -10.73
N TRP A 281 35.00 -17.74 -10.77
CA TRP A 281 35.68 -18.28 -11.92
C TRP A 281 35.42 -19.77 -12.10
N THR A 282 35.72 -20.24 -13.30
CA THR A 282 35.71 -21.65 -13.67
C THR A 282 36.85 -21.92 -14.64
N GLN A 283 37.20 -23.19 -14.81
CA GLN A 283 38.09 -23.60 -15.90
C GLN A 283 37.26 -23.83 -17.17
N ALA A 284 37.82 -23.48 -18.33
CA ALA A 284 37.22 -23.80 -19.62
C ALA A 284 37.01 -25.33 -19.71
N PRO A 285 35.75 -25.81 -19.73
CA PRO A 285 35.45 -27.21 -19.47
C PRO A 285 35.88 -28.14 -20.61
N LYS A 286 36.00 -27.61 -21.83
CA LYS A 286 36.39 -28.35 -23.03
C LYS A 286 37.04 -27.41 -24.04
N ALA A 287 37.93 -27.94 -24.87
CA ALA A 287 38.43 -27.25 -26.04
C ALA A 287 37.28 -26.82 -26.98
N GLY A 288 37.40 -25.65 -27.60
CA GLY A 288 36.40 -25.11 -28.51
C GLY A 288 36.54 -23.61 -28.68
N ARG A 289 35.70 -23.01 -29.52
CA ARG A 289 35.66 -21.56 -29.74
C ARG A 289 34.32 -21.04 -29.22
N TYR A 290 34.35 -20.20 -28.19
CA TYR A 290 33.14 -19.80 -27.47
C TYR A 290 33.12 -18.30 -27.20
N HIS A 291 31.92 -17.72 -27.23
CA HIS A 291 31.62 -16.46 -26.56
C HIS A 291 31.39 -16.77 -25.08
N VAL A 292 32.27 -16.28 -24.21
CA VAL A 292 32.07 -16.41 -22.76
C VAL A 292 31.00 -15.41 -22.32
N GLY A 293 30.02 -15.89 -21.55
CA GLY A 293 28.97 -15.04 -21.01
C GLY A 293 28.58 -15.38 -19.58
N PHE A 294 27.75 -14.53 -18.99
CA PHE A 294 27.13 -14.77 -17.69
C PHE A 294 25.71 -14.23 -17.63
N MET A 295 24.89 -14.86 -16.78
CA MET A 295 23.54 -14.38 -16.49
C MET A 295 23.51 -13.61 -15.17
N MET A 296 22.69 -12.57 -15.10
CA MET A 296 22.54 -11.73 -13.90
C MET A 296 21.17 -11.04 -13.89
N PHE A 297 20.57 -10.91 -12.70
CA PHE A 297 19.35 -10.12 -12.53
C PHE A 297 19.72 -8.63 -12.41
N ASP A 298 19.03 -7.79 -13.17
CA ASP A 298 19.20 -6.35 -13.18
C ASP A 298 18.18 -5.70 -12.23
N ASP A 299 18.67 -5.20 -11.09
CA ASP A 299 17.89 -4.60 -10.01
C ASP A 299 18.21 -3.11 -9.81
N ALA A 300 18.61 -2.43 -10.88
CA ALA A 300 18.91 -0.99 -10.96
C ALA A 300 20.23 -0.54 -10.32
N ASN A 301 20.98 -1.43 -9.67
CA ASN A 301 22.29 -1.08 -9.13
C ASN A 301 23.31 -0.76 -10.23
N ASP A 302 24.30 0.06 -9.89
CA ASP A 302 25.34 0.47 -10.83
C ASP A 302 26.48 -0.56 -10.91
N GLU A 303 26.15 -1.74 -11.44
CA GLU A 303 27.03 -2.92 -11.39
C GLU A 303 27.87 -3.05 -12.66
N ARG A 304 29.14 -3.40 -12.52
CA ARG A 304 30.01 -3.81 -13.63
C ARG A 304 30.64 -5.16 -13.36
N VAL A 305 30.78 -5.96 -14.42
CA VAL A 305 31.41 -7.27 -14.33
C VAL A 305 32.52 -7.36 -15.37
N VAL A 306 33.75 -7.57 -14.92
CA VAL A 306 34.94 -7.70 -15.77
C VAL A 306 35.09 -9.15 -16.19
N PHE A 307 35.21 -9.40 -17.49
CA PHE A 307 35.60 -10.69 -18.05
C PHE A 307 37.12 -10.78 -18.14
N SER A 308 37.70 -11.83 -17.56
CA SER A 308 39.14 -12.14 -17.70
C SER A 308 39.36 -13.59 -18.11
N VAL A 309 40.34 -13.82 -18.99
CA VAL A 309 40.82 -15.16 -19.36
C VAL A 309 42.33 -15.23 -19.14
N ASP A 310 42.78 -16.16 -18.30
CA ASP A 310 44.17 -16.28 -17.82
C ASP A 310 44.73 -14.90 -17.42
N ASP A 311 44.00 -14.22 -16.52
CA ASP A 311 44.30 -12.91 -15.94
C ASP A 311 44.34 -11.72 -16.93
N LYS A 312 43.93 -11.93 -18.19
CA LYS A 312 43.80 -10.87 -19.19
C LYS A 312 42.36 -10.43 -19.36
N VAL A 313 42.09 -9.14 -19.12
CA VAL A 313 40.78 -8.52 -19.35
C VAL A 313 40.37 -8.63 -20.82
N GLN A 314 39.16 -9.14 -21.06
CA GLN A 314 38.58 -9.35 -22.39
C GLN A 314 37.41 -8.38 -22.67
N GLY A 315 36.68 -7.96 -21.63
CA GLY A 315 35.53 -7.08 -21.74
C GLY A 315 34.96 -6.67 -20.38
N VAL A 316 34.05 -5.70 -20.38
CA VAL A 316 33.35 -5.23 -19.18
C VAL A 316 31.85 -5.14 -19.49
N ALA A 317 31.03 -5.84 -18.73
CA ALA A 317 29.58 -5.70 -18.76
C ALA A 317 29.14 -4.57 -17.84
N VAL A 318 28.17 -3.76 -18.28
CA VAL A 318 27.50 -2.72 -17.50
C VAL A 318 26.04 -3.15 -17.32
N ALA A 319 25.71 -3.58 -16.10
CA ALA A 319 24.41 -4.16 -15.76
C ALA A 319 23.57 -3.16 -14.96
N ASN A 320 23.01 -2.17 -15.65
CA ASN A 320 22.25 -1.09 -15.03
C ASN A 320 21.00 -0.73 -15.85
N GLN A 321 20.40 -1.71 -16.52
CA GLN A 321 19.29 -1.48 -17.44
C GLN A 321 17.98 -1.12 -16.69
N ASP A 322 17.92 -1.40 -15.38
CA ASP A 322 16.85 -1.11 -14.41
C ASP A 322 15.51 -1.84 -14.71
N ASN A 323 15.50 -2.97 -15.43
CA ASN A 323 14.23 -3.50 -15.98
C ASN A 323 13.59 -4.63 -15.19
N ASN A 324 14.13 -4.95 -14.01
CA ASN A 324 13.73 -6.07 -13.15
C ASN A 324 13.65 -7.41 -13.90
N ARG A 325 14.61 -7.66 -14.81
CA ARG A 325 14.72 -8.92 -15.56
C ARG A 325 16.11 -9.50 -15.45
N THR A 326 16.20 -10.80 -15.69
CA THR A 326 17.51 -11.44 -15.88
C THR A 326 17.99 -11.19 -17.29
N TRP A 327 19.26 -10.82 -17.38
CA TRP A 327 20.02 -10.60 -18.59
C TRP A 327 21.09 -11.69 -18.75
N LEU A 328 21.50 -11.89 -20.00
CA LEU A 328 22.69 -12.63 -20.39
C LEU A 328 23.64 -11.63 -21.06
N TYR A 329 24.85 -11.52 -20.53
CA TYR A 329 25.95 -10.72 -21.08
C TYR A 329 27.01 -11.67 -21.65
N TRP A 330 27.59 -11.37 -22.81
CA TRP A 330 28.66 -12.18 -23.39
C TRP A 330 29.71 -11.35 -24.14
N LEU A 331 30.93 -11.88 -24.24
CA LEU A 331 31.99 -11.30 -25.06
C LEU A 331 31.60 -11.32 -26.54
N ARG A 332 31.63 -10.17 -27.20
CA ARG A 332 31.28 -10.02 -28.63
C ARG A 332 32.11 -10.94 -29.52
N GLU A 333 33.42 -11.06 -29.25
CA GLU A 333 34.31 -11.93 -30.02
C GLU A 333 34.52 -13.27 -29.31
N PRO A 334 34.48 -14.41 -30.04
CA PRO A 334 34.68 -15.71 -29.42
C PRO A 334 36.17 -16.03 -29.24
N ILE A 335 36.48 -16.62 -28.09
CA ILE A 335 37.84 -17.02 -27.68
C ILE A 335 38.03 -18.51 -27.97
N ALA A 336 39.22 -18.88 -28.49
CA ALA A 336 39.61 -20.27 -28.66
C ALA A 336 40.24 -20.82 -27.37
N PHE A 337 39.64 -21.88 -26.83
CA PHE A 337 40.08 -22.57 -25.63
C PHE A 337 40.65 -23.94 -25.98
N ARG A 338 41.71 -24.34 -25.27
CA ARG A 338 42.29 -25.69 -25.30
C ARG A 338 41.68 -26.58 -24.20
N GLY A 339 40.98 -25.98 -23.26
CA GLY A 339 40.45 -26.62 -22.06
C GLY A 339 41.40 -26.40 -20.89
N GLY A 340 40.85 -25.99 -19.74
CA GLY A 340 41.60 -25.70 -18.52
C GLY A 340 41.96 -24.24 -18.28
N GLU A 341 41.88 -23.36 -19.29
CA GLU A 341 42.11 -21.92 -19.11
C GLU A 341 41.15 -21.32 -18.06
N ARG A 342 41.63 -20.39 -17.24
CA ARG A 342 40.83 -19.75 -16.19
C ARG A 342 39.94 -18.68 -16.80
N VAL A 343 38.63 -18.83 -16.65
CA VAL A 343 37.63 -17.82 -17.01
C VAL A 343 37.08 -17.20 -15.73
N GLU A 344 37.35 -15.92 -15.54
CA GLU A 344 37.02 -15.16 -14.33
C GLU A 344 36.06 -14.02 -14.63
N LEU A 345 35.10 -13.82 -13.72
CA LEU A 345 34.23 -12.66 -13.64
C LEU A 345 34.51 -11.94 -12.33
N ARG A 346 34.92 -10.67 -12.43
CA ARG A 346 35.25 -9.83 -11.27
C ARG A 346 34.23 -8.72 -11.13
N ALA A 347 33.66 -8.57 -9.92
CA ALA A 347 32.77 -7.47 -9.59
C ALA A 347 33.55 -6.15 -9.61
N ALA A 348 32.95 -5.11 -10.20
CA ALA A 348 33.47 -3.77 -10.30
C ALA A 348 32.32 -2.75 -10.22
N GLY A 349 32.63 -1.50 -9.91
CA GLY A 349 31.61 -0.47 -9.69
C GLY A 349 31.45 -0.13 -8.21
N ALA A 350 30.61 0.87 -7.93
CA ALA A 350 30.53 1.50 -6.61
C ALA A 350 29.51 0.83 -5.67
N SER A 351 28.59 0.01 -6.20
CA SER A 351 27.48 -0.59 -5.45
C SER A 351 26.99 -1.89 -6.09
N GLY A 352 25.98 -2.52 -5.47
CA GLY A 352 25.32 -3.72 -5.98
C GLY A 352 25.87 -5.05 -5.45
N LYS A 353 25.05 -6.09 -5.53
CA LYS A 353 25.34 -7.44 -5.01
C LYS A 353 25.94 -8.37 -6.07
N HIS A 354 26.01 -7.94 -7.32
CA HIS A 354 26.57 -8.63 -8.48
C HIS A 354 26.04 -10.06 -8.61
N GLY A 355 24.72 -10.21 -8.65
CA GLY A 355 24.02 -11.49 -8.58
C GLY A 355 24.27 -12.44 -9.77
N ILE A 356 25.45 -13.06 -9.85
CA ILE A 356 25.84 -13.93 -10.98
C ILE A 356 25.14 -15.29 -10.88
N VAL A 357 24.32 -15.61 -11.89
CA VAL A 357 23.49 -16.81 -11.97
C VAL A 357 24.26 -18.02 -12.53
N ASN A 358 24.86 -17.88 -13.71
CA ASN A 358 25.61 -18.94 -14.38
C ASN A 358 26.73 -18.30 -15.22
N VAL A 359 27.82 -19.04 -15.46
CA VAL A 359 28.80 -18.75 -16.52
C VAL A 359 28.50 -19.67 -17.72
N LEU A 360 28.47 -19.11 -18.92
CA LEU A 360 28.11 -19.80 -20.15
C LEU A 360 29.27 -19.75 -21.16
N PHE A 361 29.49 -20.86 -21.86
CA PHE A 361 30.33 -20.94 -23.05
C PHE A 361 29.42 -21.15 -24.25
N LEU A 362 29.18 -20.09 -25.01
CA LEU A 362 28.22 -20.07 -26.12
C LEU A 362 28.95 -20.34 -27.44
N PRO A 363 28.55 -21.35 -28.22
CA PRO A 363 29.17 -21.64 -29.53
C PRO A 363 28.87 -20.55 -30.57
N SER A 364 27.73 -19.88 -30.43
CA SER A 364 27.27 -18.78 -31.27
C SER A 364 26.57 -17.72 -30.41
N PRO A 365 26.63 -16.44 -30.78
CA PRO A 365 25.96 -15.39 -30.02
C PRO A 365 24.43 -15.47 -30.19
N PRO A 366 23.65 -15.23 -29.12
CA PRO A 366 22.20 -15.11 -29.21
C PRO A 366 21.77 -13.76 -29.82
N GLU A 367 20.47 -13.59 -30.06
CA GLU A 367 19.88 -12.31 -30.47
C GLU A 367 20.12 -11.23 -29.40
N VAL A 368 20.61 -10.06 -29.82
CA VAL A 368 20.74 -8.86 -28.97
C VAL A 368 19.38 -8.17 -28.85
N ARG A 369 18.91 -7.93 -27.62
CA ARG A 369 17.65 -7.21 -27.34
C ARG A 369 17.96 -5.93 -26.57
N THR A 370 17.24 -4.86 -26.88
CA THR A 370 17.29 -3.57 -26.19
C THR A 370 15.96 -3.26 -25.51
N ILE A 371 15.96 -2.38 -24.51
CA ILE A 371 14.72 -1.89 -23.91
C ILE A 371 13.90 -1.16 -24.98
N ARG A 372 12.63 -1.54 -25.11
CA ARG A 372 11.67 -0.87 -25.98
C ARG A 372 10.89 0.14 -25.15
N TYR A 373 10.85 1.38 -25.61
CA TYR A 373 9.98 2.43 -25.09
C TYR A 373 8.74 2.57 -25.97
N ALA A 374 7.56 2.35 -25.39
CA ALA A 374 6.30 2.44 -26.10
C ALA A 374 5.14 2.79 -25.17
N VAL A 375 4.17 3.52 -25.71
CA VAL A 375 2.84 3.67 -25.11
C VAL A 375 1.94 2.53 -25.59
N GLN A 376 1.16 1.94 -24.69
CA GLN A 376 0.26 0.81 -24.93
C GLN A 376 -1.06 0.99 -24.17
N ASN A 377 -2.05 0.15 -24.47
CA ASN A 377 -3.31 0.06 -23.72
C ASN A 377 -4.10 1.38 -23.57
N MET A 378 -3.93 2.32 -24.51
CA MET A 378 -4.69 3.57 -24.55
C MET A 378 -6.19 3.26 -24.59
N THR A 379 -6.91 3.71 -23.57
CA THR A 379 -8.33 3.45 -23.35
C THR A 379 -8.98 4.69 -22.77
N ALA A 380 -10.23 4.96 -23.14
CA ALA A 380 -11.04 6.01 -22.53
C ALA A 380 -12.36 5.42 -22.02
N SER A 381 -12.81 5.89 -20.87
CA SER A 381 -14.14 5.61 -20.34
C SER A 381 -14.81 6.92 -19.94
N SER A 382 -16.01 7.14 -20.47
CA SER A 382 -16.82 8.30 -20.11
C SER A 382 -17.59 8.02 -18.83
N HIS A 383 -17.60 8.99 -17.91
CA HIS A 383 -18.30 8.85 -16.64
C HIS A 383 -19.81 8.85 -16.87
N VAL A 384 -20.45 7.72 -16.59
CA VAL A 384 -21.89 7.60 -16.85
C VAL A 384 -22.68 8.51 -15.90
N GLY A 385 -23.46 9.43 -16.48
CA GLY A 385 -24.19 10.46 -15.72
C GLY A 385 -23.46 11.81 -15.64
N SER A 386 -22.23 11.89 -16.11
CA SER A 386 -21.43 13.12 -16.19
C SER A 386 -20.98 13.36 -17.64
N PRO A 387 -21.91 13.67 -18.57
CA PRO A 387 -21.57 13.91 -19.97
C PRO A 387 -20.56 15.07 -20.06
N GLY A 388 -19.53 14.91 -20.89
CA GLY A 388 -18.43 15.87 -21.01
C GLY A 388 -17.24 15.55 -20.11
N ARG A 389 -17.35 14.55 -19.24
CA ARG A 389 -16.26 14.04 -18.41
C ARG A 389 -15.80 12.64 -18.85
N VAL A 390 -14.51 12.48 -19.09
CA VAL A 390 -13.91 11.22 -19.57
C VAL A 390 -12.58 10.96 -18.86
N THR A 391 -12.38 9.72 -18.41
CA THR A 391 -11.07 9.24 -17.97
C THR A 391 -10.36 8.62 -19.15
N VAL A 392 -9.14 9.07 -19.44
CA VAL A 392 -8.23 8.44 -20.41
C VAL A 392 -7.08 7.81 -19.63
N SER A 393 -6.76 6.55 -19.94
CA SER A 393 -5.65 5.83 -19.33
C SER A 393 -4.86 5.05 -20.38
N TRP A 394 -3.54 4.98 -20.17
CA TRP A 394 -2.62 4.19 -20.96
C TRP A 394 -1.53 3.60 -20.06
N THR A 395 -0.75 2.69 -20.64
CA THR A 395 0.44 2.14 -20.00
C THR A 395 1.69 2.48 -20.81
N THR A 396 2.84 2.52 -20.16
CA THR A 396 4.14 2.57 -20.82
C THR A 396 4.89 1.25 -20.57
N THR A 397 5.74 0.85 -21.52
CA THR A 397 6.60 -0.35 -21.35
C THR A 397 7.77 -0.11 -20.39
N TRP A 398 7.95 1.14 -19.97
CA TRP A 398 8.96 1.61 -19.03
C TRP A 398 8.38 2.72 -18.15
N PRO A 399 8.74 2.81 -16.85
CA PRO A 399 8.31 3.93 -16.02
C PRO A 399 8.89 5.22 -16.58
N SER A 400 8.00 6.10 -17.02
CA SER A 400 8.38 7.33 -17.71
C SER A 400 7.43 8.44 -17.28
N PRO A 401 7.90 9.70 -17.23
CA PRO A 401 6.98 10.82 -17.15
C PRO A 401 6.27 10.90 -18.50
N THR A 402 4.97 11.21 -18.47
CA THR A 402 4.21 11.38 -19.70
C THR A 402 3.34 12.63 -19.67
N HIS A 403 2.93 13.07 -20.84
CA HIS A 403 1.86 14.05 -20.97
C HIS A 403 0.91 13.62 -22.08
N PHE A 404 -0.31 14.11 -22.00
CA PHE A 404 -1.38 13.83 -22.93
C PHE A 404 -1.75 15.09 -23.70
N GLU A 405 -1.61 15.03 -25.02
CA GLU A 405 -2.10 16.06 -25.93
C GLU A 405 -3.47 15.66 -26.48
N TYR A 406 -4.40 16.60 -26.56
CA TYR A 406 -5.73 16.36 -27.14
C TYR A 406 -6.33 17.59 -27.82
N GLY A 407 -7.32 17.36 -28.69
CA GLY A 407 -8.04 18.39 -29.43
C GLY A 407 -9.21 17.81 -30.24
N LYS A 408 -9.89 18.66 -31.03
CA LYS A 408 -11.01 18.21 -31.90
C LYS A 408 -10.54 17.55 -33.20
N ASP A 409 -9.23 17.57 -33.47
CA ASP A 409 -8.59 16.93 -34.61
C ASP A 409 -7.14 16.55 -34.24
N ALA A 410 -6.44 15.88 -35.16
CA ALA A 410 -5.08 15.38 -34.95
C ALA A 410 -3.98 16.47 -34.91
N THR A 411 -4.33 17.76 -35.02
CA THR A 411 -3.40 18.85 -34.68
C THR A 411 -3.32 19.10 -33.17
N TYR A 412 -4.25 18.50 -32.41
CA TYR A 412 -4.38 18.66 -30.97
C TYR A 412 -4.51 20.15 -30.61
N GLY A 413 -4.13 20.56 -29.40
CA GLY A 413 -4.16 21.98 -29.00
C GLY A 413 -4.29 22.20 -27.49
N GLN A 414 -4.54 21.14 -26.74
CA GLN A 414 -4.51 21.11 -25.29
C GLN A 414 -3.47 20.07 -24.84
N THR A 415 -2.83 20.33 -23.69
CA THR A 415 -1.84 19.43 -23.10
C THR A 415 -2.08 19.32 -21.60
N ILE A 416 -2.05 18.11 -21.06
CA ILE A 416 -2.12 17.81 -19.63
C ILE A 416 -0.91 16.97 -19.25
N GLN A 417 -0.17 17.40 -18.24
CA GLN A 417 0.94 16.64 -17.67
C GLN A 417 0.39 15.56 -16.73
N THR A 418 0.97 14.35 -16.76
CA THR A 418 0.72 13.33 -15.74
C THR A 418 1.84 13.32 -14.73
N GLU A 419 1.56 12.89 -13.50
CA GLU A 419 2.54 12.94 -12.42
C GLU A 419 3.57 11.78 -12.49
N GLY A 420 4.84 12.12 -12.29
CA GLY A 420 5.91 11.18 -11.93
C GLY A 420 6.33 10.16 -12.99
N ASN A 421 7.35 9.37 -12.65
CA ASN A 421 7.72 8.19 -13.42
C ASN A 421 6.79 7.04 -13.02
N CYS A 422 6.00 6.52 -13.95
CA CYS A 422 5.13 5.39 -13.70
C CYS A 422 4.81 4.59 -14.97
N LEU A 423 4.33 3.37 -14.79
CA LEU A 423 3.91 2.46 -15.87
C LEU A 423 2.47 2.67 -16.31
N VAL A 424 1.64 3.29 -15.49
CA VAL A 424 0.20 3.42 -15.71
C VAL A 424 -0.19 4.87 -15.49
N HIS A 425 -0.87 5.43 -16.47
CA HIS A 425 -1.17 6.85 -16.54
C HIS A 425 -2.68 7.04 -16.56
N ARG A 426 -3.15 8.13 -15.96
CA ARG A 426 -4.56 8.52 -15.95
C ARG A 426 -4.65 10.03 -16.09
N VAL A 427 -5.56 10.49 -16.94
CA VAL A 427 -6.05 11.87 -16.96
C VAL A 427 -7.57 11.86 -16.92
N VAL A 428 -8.15 12.81 -16.20
CA VAL A 428 -9.59 13.04 -16.20
C VAL A 428 -9.82 14.37 -16.90
N LEU A 429 -10.48 14.31 -18.06
CA LEU A 429 -10.86 15.49 -18.83
C LEU A 429 -12.30 15.85 -18.47
N ASP A 430 -12.57 17.13 -18.26
CA ASP A 430 -13.90 17.64 -17.91
C ASP A 430 -14.29 18.82 -18.80
N GLY A 431 -15.59 19.12 -18.89
CA GLY A 431 -16.13 20.21 -19.70
C GLY A 431 -16.01 20.01 -21.22
N LEU A 432 -15.87 18.78 -21.69
CA LEU A 432 -15.84 18.46 -23.12
C LEU A 432 -17.25 18.43 -23.72
N ASP A 433 -17.36 18.69 -25.02
CA ASP A 433 -18.60 18.57 -25.78
C ASP A 433 -18.89 17.07 -26.05
N PRO A 434 -19.94 16.47 -25.46
CA PRO A 434 -20.23 15.04 -25.63
C PRO A 434 -20.50 14.63 -27.08
N GLU A 435 -20.99 15.56 -27.91
CA GLU A 435 -21.33 15.31 -29.31
C GLU A 435 -20.10 15.39 -30.24
N ALA A 436 -19.00 15.98 -29.75
CA ALA A 436 -17.75 16.11 -30.49
C ALA A 436 -16.89 14.84 -30.37
N GLU A 437 -16.17 14.55 -31.45
CA GLU A 437 -15.04 13.64 -31.41
C GLU A 437 -13.78 14.39 -31.02
N TYR A 438 -12.97 13.77 -30.18
CA TYR A 438 -11.68 14.26 -29.76
C TYR A 438 -10.60 13.29 -30.20
N HIS A 439 -9.44 13.84 -30.54
CA HIS A 439 -8.23 13.10 -30.85
C HIS A 439 -7.21 13.39 -29.75
N GLY A 440 -6.45 12.39 -29.34
CA GLY A 440 -5.35 12.57 -28.42
C GLY A 440 -4.20 11.61 -28.62
N ARG A 441 -3.05 11.96 -28.03
CA ARG A 441 -1.86 11.12 -27.97
C ARG A 441 -1.13 11.31 -26.65
N ALA A 442 -0.55 10.24 -26.15
CA ALA A 442 0.39 10.32 -25.03
C ALA A 442 1.83 10.36 -25.54
N ILE A 443 2.65 11.14 -24.85
CA ILE A 443 4.07 11.32 -25.15
C ILE A 443 4.85 11.04 -23.87
N GLY A 444 5.73 10.03 -23.92
CA GLY A 444 6.64 9.70 -22.84
C GLY A 444 8.08 10.04 -23.20
N THR A 445 8.93 10.11 -22.17
CA THR A 445 10.37 10.36 -22.31
C THR A 445 11.17 9.11 -21.94
N ALA A 446 12.01 8.64 -22.86
CA ALA A 446 12.94 7.53 -22.65
C ALA A 446 14.15 7.97 -21.81
N ARG A 447 14.98 7.00 -21.38
CA ARG A 447 16.12 7.26 -20.48
C ARG A 447 17.20 8.16 -21.11
N ASP A 448 17.36 8.09 -22.42
CA ASP A 448 18.27 8.96 -23.19
C ASP A 448 17.69 10.36 -23.47
N GLY A 449 16.49 10.66 -22.95
CA GLY A 449 15.76 11.90 -23.18
C GLY A 449 14.95 11.93 -24.48
N SER A 450 15.00 10.87 -25.30
CA SER A 450 14.22 10.81 -26.54
C SER A 450 12.72 10.62 -26.28
N PRO A 451 11.84 11.30 -27.04
CA PRO A 451 10.40 11.11 -26.88
C PRO A 451 9.92 9.84 -27.59
N PHE A 452 8.94 9.15 -27.01
CA PHE A 452 8.18 8.09 -27.65
C PHE A 452 6.68 8.36 -27.51
N LEU A 453 5.93 8.13 -28.59
CA LEU A 453 4.54 8.56 -28.70
C LEU A 453 3.60 7.37 -28.90
N SER A 454 2.35 7.52 -28.46
CA SER A 454 1.26 6.68 -28.93
C SER A 454 0.89 7.01 -30.38
N SER A 455 0.15 6.11 -31.02
CA SER A 455 -0.65 6.49 -32.20
C SER A 455 -1.74 7.48 -31.81
N ASP A 456 -2.32 8.16 -32.81
CA ASP A 456 -3.54 8.95 -32.62
C ASP A 456 -4.66 8.07 -32.07
N PHE A 457 -5.38 8.60 -31.08
CA PHE A 457 -6.46 7.91 -30.38
C PHE A 457 -7.71 8.79 -30.39
N ALA A 458 -8.75 8.34 -31.09
CA ALA A 458 -10.04 9.01 -31.14
C ALA A 458 -10.94 8.57 -29.97
N PHE A 459 -11.59 9.51 -29.30
CA PHE A 459 -12.51 9.27 -28.19
C PHE A 459 -13.63 10.30 -28.16
N ARG A 460 -14.67 10.01 -27.38
CA ARG A 460 -15.80 10.92 -27.11
C ARG A 460 -16.01 10.99 -25.61
N ALA A 461 -16.46 12.15 -25.14
CA ALA A 461 -16.90 12.35 -23.76
C ALA A 461 -18.40 12.06 -23.57
N ALA A 462 -18.94 11.17 -24.40
CA ALA A 462 -20.31 10.68 -24.32
C ALA A 462 -20.32 9.28 -23.68
N PRO A 463 -21.04 9.08 -22.57
CA PRO A 463 -21.25 7.74 -22.03
C PRO A 463 -22.05 6.88 -23.01
N PRO A 464 -21.92 5.53 -22.93
CA PRO A 464 -22.71 4.63 -23.76
C PRO A 464 -24.21 4.89 -23.54
N LEU A 465 -24.99 4.88 -24.63
CA LEU A 465 -26.44 4.96 -24.55
C LEU A 465 -26.96 3.73 -23.79
N PRO A 466 -27.68 3.90 -22.67
CA PRO A 466 -28.26 2.78 -21.96
C PRO A 466 -29.18 1.96 -22.86
N PRO A 467 -29.19 0.62 -22.75
CA PRO A 467 -30.16 -0.20 -23.45
C PRO A 467 -31.59 0.13 -22.97
N GLU A 468 -32.60 -0.18 -23.78
CA GLU A 468 -33.97 -0.02 -23.32
C GLU A 468 -34.25 -0.94 -22.12
N THR A 469 -34.95 -0.43 -21.10
CA THR A 469 -35.47 -1.28 -20.02
C THR A 469 -36.34 -2.39 -20.59
N THR A 470 -36.26 -3.57 -19.95
CA THR A 470 -37.14 -4.71 -20.23
C THR A 470 -38.61 -4.28 -20.39
N PRO A 471 -39.33 -4.80 -21.42
CA PRO A 471 -40.71 -4.40 -21.68
C PRO A 471 -41.70 -4.92 -20.64
N GLU A 472 -41.35 -5.97 -19.91
CA GLU A 472 -42.17 -6.60 -18.88
C GLU A 472 -41.97 -5.92 -17.52
N VAL A 473 -43.01 -5.91 -16.69
CA VAL A 473 -42.88 -5.54 -15.28
C VAL A 473 -42.31 -6.74 -14.53
N ARG A 474 -41.16 -6.53 -13.90
CA ARG A 474 -40.52 -7.46 -12.97
C ARG A 474 -40.49 -6.84 -11.58
N SER A 475 -40.28 -7.66 -10.56
CA SER A 475 -40.24 -7.20 -9.17
C SER A 475 -39.09 -7.84 -8.41
N VAL A 476 -38.36 -7.03 -7.65
CA VAL A 476 -37.41 -7.49 -6.63
C VAL A 476 -38.14 -7.52 -5.29
N PRO A 477 -38.33 -8.69 -4.65
CA PRO A 477 -38.86 -8.75 -3.29
C PRO A 477 -37.90 -8.05 -2.33
N LEU A 478 -38.43 -7.29 -1.38
CA LEU A 478 -37.67 -6.64 -0.33
C LEU A 478 -38.32 -6.94 1.02
N ALA A 479 -37.64 -7.75 1.82
CA ALA A 479 -38.10 -8.07 3.17
C ALA A 479 -37.58 -7.01 4.14
N VAL A 480 -38.48 -6.21 4.72
CA VAL A 480 -38.16 -5.29 5.81
C VAL A 480 -38.32 -6.02 7.14
N ARG A 481 -37.21 -6.30 7.83
CA ARG A 481 -37.22 -6.97 9.13
C ARG A 481 -37.25 -5.94 10.26
N ASN A 482 -38.24 -6.06 11.14
CA ASN A 482 -38.32 -5.34 12.40
C ASN A 482 -37.95 -6.27 13.57
N PRO A 483 -36.81 -6.07 14.24
CA PRO A 483 -36.44 -6.86 15.42
C PRO A 483 -37.12 -6.36 16.71
N HIS A 484 -37.77 -5.18 16.68
CA HIS A 484 -38.27 -4.51 17.88
C HIS A 484 -39.65 -5.02 18.34
N PRO A 485 -39.94 -4.98 19.66
CA PRO A 485 -41.23 -5.38 20.23
C PRO A 485 -42.36 -4.36 19.98
N PHE A 486 -42.09 -3.28 19.25
CA PHE A 486 -43.06 -2.25 18.88
C PHE A 486 -43.20 -2.14 17.36
N PRO A 487 -44.39 -1.76 16.85
CA PRO A 487 -44.57 -1.50 15.43
C PRO A 487 -43.84 -0.23 15.02
N VAL A 488 -43.25 -0.25 13.83
CA VAL A 488 -42.58 0.90 13.24
C VAL A 488 -43.48 1.46 12.14
N ASN A 489 -43.70 2.78 12.15
CA ASN A 489 -44.46 3.47 11.13
C ASN A 489 -43.67 4.65 10.56
N GLY A 490 -43.15 4.49 9.35
CA GLY A 490 -42.47 5.57 8.62
C GLY A 490 -41.00 5.80 8.95
N TRP A 491 -40.26 4.80 9.44
CA TRP A 491 -38.81 4.95 9.71
C TRP A 491 -38.01 4.96 8.42
N THR A 492 -37.18 6.00 8.21
CA THR A 492 -36.37 6.09 6.99
C THR A 492 -35.21 5.10 7.03
N LEU A 493 -35.11 4.26 6.00
CA LEU A 493 -33.96 3.40 5.76
C LEU A 493 -33.48 3.53 4.32
N THR A 494 -32.22 3.16 4.08
CA THR A 494 -31.62 3.11 2.75
C THR A 494 -31.03 1.72 2.52
N THR A 495 -31.24 1.16 1.33
CA THR A 495 -30.66 -0.14 0.95
C THR A 495 -30.19 -0.12 -0.51
N GLY A 496 -29.08 -0.81 -0.77
CA GLY A 496 -28.54 -1.04 -2.10
C GLY A 496 -29.16 -2.23 -2.79
N ILE A 497 -29.71 -2.01 -3.98
CA ILE A 497 -30.32 -3.04 -4.83
C ILE A 497 -29.59 -3.12 -6.18
N PRO A 498 -28.99 -4.27 -6.52
CA PRO A 498 -28.33 -4.44 -7.82
C PRO A 498 -29.31 -4.87 -8.91
N PHE A 499 -28.89 -4.68 -10.16
CA PHE A 499 -29.63 -5.09 -11.35
C PHE A 499 -28.73 -5.86 -12.33
N PRO A 500 -29.24 -6.92 -12.99
CA PRO A 500 -28.49 -7.60 -14.02
C PRO A 500 -28.20 -6.68 -15.21
N ARG A 501 -27.03 -6.90 -15.82
CA ARG A 501 -26.60 -6.16 -17.02
C ARG A 501 -27.66 -6.25 -18.13
N GLY A 502 -28.04 -5.10 -18.67
CA GLY A 502 -28.97 -4.97 -19.80
C GLY A 502 -30.45 -4.92 -19.44
N GLU A 503 -30.86 -5.11 -18.17
CA GLU A 503 -32.28 -5.20 -17.83
C GLU A 503 -32.96 -3.86 -17.54
N LEU A 504 -32.24 -2.92 -16.92
CA LEU A 504 -32.76 -1.62 -16.50
C LEU A 504 -31.97 -0.48 -17.15
N GLY A 505 -32.57 0.20 -18.13
CA GLY A 505 -31.95 1.33 -18.83
C GLY A 505 -32.07 2.67 -18.09
N SER A 506 -33.20 2.91 -17.42
CA SER A 506 -33.50 4.18 -16.73
C SER A 506 -33.98 3.97 -15.30
N VAL A 507 -33.54 4.87 -14.41
CA VAL A 507 -33.98 4.95 -13.00
C VAL A 507 -35.42 5.45 -12.84
N ASP A 508 -36.02 5.97 -13.91
CA ASP A 508 -37.43 6.39 -13.92
C ASP A 508 -38.39 5.21 -14.11
N HIS A 509 -37.85 4.07 -14.54
CA HIS A 509 -38.59 2.83 -14.79
C HIS A 509 -38.63 1.92 -13.55
N VAL A 510 -38.53 2.50 -12.34
CA VAL A 510 -38.64 1.76 -11.07
C VAL A 510 -39.59 2.46 -10.11
N ARG A 511 -40.33 1.69 -9.32
CA ARG A 511 -41.15 2.18 -8.20
C ARG A 511 -41.13 1.18 -7.05
N LEU A 512 -41.35 1.65 -5.83
CA LEU A 512 -41.49 0.80 -4.66
C LEU A 512 -42.97 0.62 -4.35
N VAL A 513 -43.40 -0.61 -4.06
CA VAL A 513 -44.79 -0.92 -3.66
C VAL A 513 -44.83 -1.77 -2.39
N ARG A 514 -45.92 -1.64 -1.65
CA ARG A 514 -46.30 -2.52 -0.53
C ARG A 514 -47.74 -2.96 -0.74
N GLY A 515 -47.98 -4.26 -0.91
CA GLY A 515 -49.26 -4.72 -1.45
C GLY A 515 -49.44 -4.19 -2.89
N ASP A 516 -50.53 -3.48 -3.17
CA ASP A 516 -50.76 -2.82 -4.47
C ASP A 516 -50.55 -1.29 -4.40
N GLU A 517 -50.16 -0.77 -3.24
CA GLU A 517 -49.97 0.66 -3.00
C GLU A 517 -48.52 1.06 -3.28
N GLU A 518 -48.35 2.16 -4.00
CA GLU A 518 -47.03 2.75 -4.24
C GLU A 518 -46.54 3.49 -2.99
N VAL A 519 -45.29 3.22 -2.62
CA VAL A 519 -44.61 3.82 -1.48
C VAL A 519 -43.66 4.89 -2.00
N PRO A 520 -43.70 6.13 -1.48
CA PRO A 520 -42.72 7.16 -1.81
C PRO A 520 -41.29 6.62 -1.62
N ALA A 521 -40.50 6.69 -2.68
CA ALA A 521 -39.13 6.22 -2.68
C ALA A 521 -38.22 7.22 -3.40
N GLN A 522 -37.07 7.48 -2.79
CA GLN A 522 -35.96 8.22 -3.36
C GLN A 522 -34.97 7.22 -3.94
N ILE A 523 -34.71 7.36 -5.24
CA ILE A 523 -33.87 6.44 -6.01
C ILE A 523 -32.61 7.18 -6.43
N ARG A 524 -31.45 6.70 -5.98
CA ARG A 524 -30.14 7.22 -6.38
C ARG A 524 -29.38 6.17 -7.18
N LEU A 525 -28.95 6.54 -8.37
CA LEU A 525 -28.02 5.74 -9.16
C LEU A 525 -26.63 5.80 -8.52
N THR A 526 -26.00 4.66 -8.25
CA THR A 526 -24.63 4.59 -7.71
C THR A 526 -23.63 3.99 -8.69
N ALA A 527 -24.05 3.06 -9.55
CA ALA A 527 -23.20 2.52 -10.59
C ALA A 527 -23.98 2.07 -11.82
N ARG A 528 -23.26 2.03 -12.95
CA ARG A 528 -23.72 1.53 -14.24
C ARG A 528 -22.84 0.38 -14.68
N TRP A 529 -23.38 -0.49 -15.53
CA TRP A 529 -22.59 -1.44 -16.28
C TRP A 529 -21.91 -0.74 -17.47
N PRO A 530 -20.85 -1.32 -18.07
CA PRO A 530 -20.19 -0.74 -19.25
C PRO A 530 -21.08 -0.57 -20.49
N ASP A 531 -22.27 -1.19 -20.54
CA ASP A 531 -23.26 -0.95 -21.60
C ASP A 531 -24.23 0.21 -21.30
N GLY A 532 -24.04 0.93 -20.19
CA GLY A 532 -24.89 2.03 -19.75
C GLY A 532 -26.14 1.59 -18.97
N SER A 533 -26.44 0.29 -18.87
CA SER A 533 -27.54 -0.17 -17.99
C SER A 533 -27.24 0.09 -16.52
N VAL A 534 -28.28 0.24 -15.72
CA VAL A 534 -28.18 0.41 -14.26
C VAL A 534 -27.57 -0.84 -13.66
N LYS A 535 -26.51 -0.66 -12.85
CA LYS A 535 -25.87 -1.74 -12.08
C LYS A 535 -26.34 -1.75 -10.64
N TRP A 536 -26.40 -0.58 -10.01
CA TRP A 536 -26.80 -0.42 -8.61
C TRP A 536 -27.68 0.82 -8.42
N LEU A 537 -28.73 0.64 -7.61
CA LEU A 537 -29.55 1.72 -7.07
C LEU A 537 -29.50 1.70 -5.55
N LEU A 538 -29.44 2.88 -4.93
CA LEU A 538 -29.87 3.05 -3.55
C LEU A 538 -31.34 3.41 -3.53
N VAL A 539 -32.08 2.72 -2.67
CA VAL A 539 -33.50 2.91 -2.46
C VAL A 539 -33.69 3.41 -1.03
N THR A 540 -34.04 4.69 -0.90
CA THR A 540 -34.38 5.31 0.38
C THR A 540 -35.89 5.46 0.48
N PHE A 541 -36.49 4.99 1.57
CA PHE A 541 -37.93 5.08 1.80
C PHE A 541 -38.26 5.04 3.30
N GLN A 542 -39.45 5.52 3.65
CA GLN A 542 -39.99 5.45 5.00
C GLN A 542 -40.75 4.14 5.19
N ALA A 543 -40.13 3.19 5.90
CA ALA A 543 -40.63 1.84 6.08
C ALA A 543 -41.60 1.73 7.25
N THR A 544 -42.65 0.95 7.05
CA THR A 544 -43.61 0.53 8.07
C THR A 544 -43.58 -0.99 8.22
N ALA A 545 -43.48 -1.47 9.46
CA ALA A 545 -43.44 -2.88 9.80
C ALA A 545 -44.05 -3.16 11.19
N SER A 546 -44.77 -4.27 11.34
CA SER A 546 -45.28 -4.72 12.64
C SER A 546 -44.14 -5.10 13.59
N ALA A 547 -44.42 -5.12 14.90
CA ALA A 547 -43.50 -5.59 15.92
C ALA A 547 -43.00 -7.02 15.63
N GLU A 548 -41.71 -7.27 15.79
CA GLU A 548 -41.05 -8.58 15.65
C GLU A 548 -41.43 -9.33 14.35
N ALA A 549 -41.67 -8.58 13.27
CA ALA A 549 -42.23 -9.11 12.04
C ALA A 549 -41.40 -8.71 10.81
N LYS A 550 -41.69 -9.41 9.71
CA LYS A 550 -41.24 -9.04 8.37
C LYS A 550 -42.38 -8.38 7.62
N SER A 551 -42.09 -7.30 6.91
CA SER A 551 -43.02 -6.65 5.98
C SER A 551 -42.50 -6.75 4.56
N ASP A 552 -43.37 -7.19 3.66
CA ASP A 552 -43.01 -7.44 2.26
C ASP A 552 -43.23 -6.18 1.43
N TYR A 553 -42.14 -5.67 0.88
CA TYR A 553 -42.11 -4.63 -0.15
C TYR A 553 -41.68 -5.26 -1.47
N ARG A 554 -41.94 -4.58 -2.58
CA ARG A 554 -41.44 -4.97 -3.90
C ARG A 554 -40.92 -3.75 -4.63
N LEU A 555 -39.70 -3.82 -5.14
CA LEU A 555 -39.20 -2.85 -6.10
C LEU A 555 -39.58 -3.32 -7.50
N GLU A 556 -40.61 -2.72 -8.08
CA GLU A 556 -41.06 -3.01 -9.43
C GLU A 556 -40.23 -2.23 -10.44
N PHE A 557 -39.84 -2.89 -11.52
CA PHE A 557 -39.14 -2.26 -12.63
C PHE A 557 -39.61 -2.79 -13.98
N GLY A 558 -39.56 -1.94 -15.00
CA GLY A 558 -40.00 -2.29 -16.34
C GLY A 558 -40.38 -1.05 -17.14
N ARG A 559 -40.36 -1.14 -18.46
CA ARG A 559 -40.67 0.01 -19.35
C ARG A 559 -42.02 0.68 -19.06
N PRO A 560 -43.10 -0.04 -18.68
CA PRO A 560 -44.38 0.60 -18.33
C PRO A 560 -44.37 1.33 -16.97
N ILE A 561 -43.38 1.06 -16.10
CA ILE A 561 -43.33 1.61 -14.75
C ILE A 561 -42.94 3.09 -14.79
N ARG A 562 -43.67 3.91 -14.06
CA ARG A 562 -43.32 5.28 -13.73
C ARG A 562 -43.59 5.48 -12.25
N ARG A 563 -42.64 6.11 -11.56
CA ARG A 563 -42.78 6.48 -10.14
C ARG A 563 -43.61 7.73 -9.98
N ALA A 564 -44.51 7.74 -9.01
CA ALA A 564 -45.28 8.92 -8.63
C ALA A 564 -44.36 10.02 -8.06
N PRO A 565 -44.66 11.31 -8.29
CA PRO A 565 -43.99 12.40 -7.59
C PRO A 565 -44.24 12.29 -6.08
N VAL A 566 -43.29 12.78 -5.29
CA VAL A 566 -43.41 12.87 -3.83
C VAL A 566 -43.81 14.30 -3.47
N ASP A 567 -44.89 14.46 -2.71
CA ASP A 567 -45.32 15.76 -2.17
C ASP A 567 -44.61 16.06 -0.83
N ASP A 568 -44.59 17.32 -0.40
CA ASP A 568 -43.96 17.77 0.87
C ASP A 568 -42.50 17.30 1.01
N CYS A 569 -41.70 17.52 -0.02
CA CYS A 569 -40.29 17.14 -0.06
C CYS A 569 -39.44 17.84 1.01
N VAL A 570 -38.31 17.21 1.37
CA VAL A 570 -37.20 17.96 1.99
C VAL A 570 -36.76 19.08 1.04
N SER A 571 -36.63 20.30 1.56
CA SER A 571 -36.09 21.43 0.80
C SER A 571 -34.70 21.81 1.30
N VAL A 572 -33.81 22.13 0.36
CA VAL A 572 -32.42 22.53 0.62
C VAL A 572 -32.15 23.81 -0.17
N SER A 573 -31.56 24.82 0.47
CA SER A 573 -31.16 26.06 -0.18
C SER A 573 -29.83 26.57 0.35
N GLU A 574 -28.97 27.03 -0.54
CA GLU A 574 -27.63 27.55 -0.23
C GLU A 574 -27.60 29.07 -0.36
N ASP A 575 -27.04 29.76 0.63
CA ASP A 575 -26.83 31.21 0.63
C ASP A 575 -25.57 31.60 1.42
N SER A 576 -25.31 32.90 1.59
CA SER A 576 -24.13 33.39 2.33
C SER A 576 -24.12 33.02 3.81
N GLY A 577 -25.25 32.58 4.37
CA GLY A 577 -25.37 32.04 5.72
C GLY A 577 -25.16 30.53 5.79
N GLY A 578 -24.75 29.86 4.71
CA GLY A 578 -24.55 28.41 4.66
C GLY A 578 -25.73 27.66 4.03
N VAL A 579 -26.05 26.46 4.52
CA VAL A 579 -27.05 25.57 3.93
C VAL A 579 -28.29 25.49 4.83
N ALA A 580 -29.44 25.98 4.36
CA ALA A 580 -30.72 25.85 5.05
C ALA A 580 -31.49 24.61 4.58
N ILE A 581 -32.07 23.87 5.52
CA ILE A 581 -32.80 22.64 5.29
C ILE A 581 -34.16 22.69 6.02
N ASP A 582 -35.22 22.27 5.33
CA ASP A 582 -36.56 22.11 5.89
C ASP A 582 -37.10 20.72 5.56
N THR A 583 -37.42 19.94 6.59
CA THR A 583 -37.98 18.59 6.45
C THR A 583 -39.52 18.56 6.42
N GLY A 584 -40.17 19.72 6.58
CA GLY A 584 -41.61 19.87 6.83
C GLY A 584 -41.96 19.83 8.32
N THR A 585 -41.14 19.16 9.15
CA THR A 585 -41.29 19.11 10.61
C THR A 585 -40.18 19.88 11.33
N LEU A 586 -38.96 19.83 10.80
CA LEU A 586 -37.77 20.43 11.37
C LEU A 586 -37.14 21.39 10.35
N ARG A 587 -36.81 22.60 10.79
CA ARG A 587 -36.07 23.58 9.99
C ARG A 587 -34.78 23.94 10.69
N PHE A 588 -33.67 23.97 9.96
CA PHE A 588 -32.36 24.31 10.51
C PHE A 588 -31.40 24.81 9.45
N ARG A 589 -30.22 25.21 9.91
CA ARG A 589 -29.13 25.67 9.06
C ARG A 589 -27.83 25.00 9.47
N ILE A 590 -27.00 24.70 8.48
CA ILE A 590 -25.57 24.49 8.69
C ILE A 590 -24.90 25.81 8.37
N ASP A 591 -24.35 26.47 9.38
CA ASP A 591 -23.75 27.79 9.25
C ASP A 591 -22.43 27.75 8.43
N PRO A 592 -21.82 28.90 8.08
CA PRO A 592 -20.56 28.93 7.32
C PRO A 592 -19.36 28.32 8.04
N HIS A 593 -19.46 28.11 9.36
CA HIS A 593 -18.46 27.39 10.17
C HIS A 593 -18.77 25.89 10.25
N GLY A 594 -19.82 25.43 9.56
CA GLY A 594 -20.20 24.04 9.48
C GLY A 594 -20.97 23.52 10.69
N ASN A 595 -21.51 24.38 11.56
CA ASN A 595 -22.21 24.00 12.78
C ASN A 595 -23.74 24.02 12.59
N LEU A 596 -24.46 23.18 13.33
CA LEU A 596 -25.93 23.17 13.27
C LEU A 596 -26.46 24.37 14.07
N ALA A 597 -27.19 25.24 13.38
CA ALA A 597 -27.74 26.48 13.89
C ALA A 597 -29.23 26.62 13.52
N ASP A 598 -29.90 27.60 14.11
CA ASP A 598 -31.29 27.99 13.80
C ASP A 598 -32.30 26.81 13.80
N LEU A 599 -32.04 25.80 14.63
CA LEU A 599 -32.83 24.58 14.69
C LEU A 599 -34.19 24.84 15.36
N GLN A 600 -35.26 24.63 14.60
CA GLN A 600 -36.64 24.97 14.97
C GLN A 600 -37.61 23.85 14.62
N ARG A 601 -38.63 23.69 15.46
CA ARG A 601 -39.81 22.83 15.22
C ARG A 601 -41.07 23.66 15.42
N GLU A 602 -41.97 23.67 14.45
CA GLU A 602 -43.19 24.51 14.47
C GLU A 602 -42.90 26.01 14.74
N GLY A 603 -41.77 26.52 14.25
CA GLY A 603 -41.32 27.90 14.45
C GLY A 603 -40.83 28.22 15.87
N LYS A 604 -40.71 27.23 16.77
CA LYS A 604 -40.12 27.38 18.10
C LYS A 604 -38.66 26.92 18.07
N PRO A 605 -37.72 27.70 18.63
CA PRO A 605 -36.32 27.30 18.72
C PRO A 605 -36.16 26.10 19.66
N LEU A 606 -35.34 25.13 19.24
CA LEU A 606 -34.98 23.95 20.04
C LEU A 606 -33.63 24.10 20.74
N LEU A 607 -32.79 25.00 20.23
CA LEU A 607 -31.52 25.39 20.84
C LEU A 607 -31.68 26.66 21.68
N SER A 608 -30.75 26.85 22.61
CA SER A 608 -30.58 28.11 23.35
C SER A 608 -30.32 29.26 22.39
N ALA A 609 -30.65 30.50 22.79
CA ALA A 609 -30.45 31.68 21.95
C ALA A 609 -28.99 31.78 21.49
N ASP A 610 -28.78 32.00 20.19
CA ASP A 610 -27.48 32.05 19.50
C ASP A 610 -26.60 30.78 19.65
N GLY A 611 -27.18 29.68 20.14
CA GLY A 611 -26.49 28.41 20.34
C GLY A 611 -26.35 27.61 19.06
N VAL A 612 -25.15 27.07 18.82
CA VAL A 612 -24.86 26.14 17.71
C VAL A 612 -24.32 24.79 18.20
N CYS A 613 -24.66 23.70 17.52
CA CYS A 613 -24.05 22.40 17.80
C CYS A 613 -22.66 22.32 17.17
N HIS A 614 -21.63 22.16 17.98
CA HIS A 614 -20.23 22.22 17.56
C HIS A 614 -19.35 21.23 18.31
N SER A 615 -18.18 20.94 17.76
CA SER A 615 -17.18 20.10 18.43
C SER A 615 -16.23 20.94 19.26
N LEU A 616 -15.86 20.42 20.43
CA LEU A 616 -14.91 21.02 21.37
C LEU A 616 -13.84 20.00 21.69
N ALA A 617 -12.59 20.44 21.71
CA ALA A 617 -11.48 19.60 22.12
C ALA A 617 -10.53 20.33 23.06
N VAL A 618 -9.94 19.59 23.98
CA VAL A 618 -8.85 20.05 24.85
C VAL A 618 -7.62 19.23 24.53
N ASP A 619 -6.51 19.89 24.18
CA ASP A 619 -5.26 19.20 23.90
C ASP A 619 -4.53 18.76 25.19
N ALA A 620 -3.38 18.12 25.00
CA ALA A 620 -2.48 17.69 26.07
C ALA A 620 -2.05 18.81 27.03
N ASP A 621 -1.96 20.04 26.56
CA ASP A 621 -1.48 21.20 27.32
C ASP A 621 -2.62 21.98 28.00
N GLY A 622 -3.86 21.64 27.67
CA GLY A 622 -5.07 22.27 28.22
C GLY A 622 -5.64 23.40 27.36
N SER A 623 -5.14 23.56 26.13
CA SER A 623 -5.66 24.55 25.19
C SER A 623 -7.00 24.08 24.61
N LEU A 624 -7.95 25.00 24.49
CA LEU A 624 -9.29 24.74 23.98
C LEU A 624 -9.37 25.02 22.48
N TYR A 625 -9.96 24.08 21.74
CA TYR A 625 -10.24 24.19 20.31
C TYR A 625 -11.73 23.96 20.04
N SER A 626 -12.28 24.63 19.03
CA SER A 626 -13.68 24.54 18.67
C SER A 626 -13.90 24.64 17.16
N THR A 627 -14.89 23.91 16.62
CA THR A 627 -15.35 24.12 15.23
C THR A 627 -16.17 25.41 15.08
N ALA A 628 -16.64 26.01 16.17
CA ALA A 628 -17.30 27.33 16.13
C ALA A 628 -16.32 28.48 15.81
N ALA A 629 -15.01 28.25 15.98
CA ALA A 629 -13.95 29.20 15.65
C ALA A 629 -13.25 28.88 14.31
N GLY A 630 -13.59 27.76 13.66
CA GLY A 630 -12.95 27.29 12.44
C GLY A 630 -13.69 27.72 11.17
N GLU A 631 -12.99 27.70 10.04
CA GLU A 631 -13.64 27.77 8.72
C GLU A 631 -14.10 26.36 8.29
N ALA A 632 -15.16 26.30 7.48
CA ALA A 632 -15.67 25.03 6.96
C ALA A 632 -15.91 25.07 5.45
N GLU A 633 -15.69 23.92 4.82
CA GLU A 633 -16.15 23.62 3.48
C GLU A 633 -17.48 22.85 3.58
N LEU A 634 -18.50 23.33 2.88
CA LEU A 634 -19.84 22.73 2.83
C LEU A 634 -20.07 22.13 1.45
N THR A 635 -20.57 20.89 1.40
CA THR A 635 -20.94 20.21 0.15
C THR A 635 -22.30 19.54 0.33
N VAL A 636 -23.28 19.95 -0.46
CA VAL A 636 -24.56 19.22 -0.55
C VAL A 636 -24.32 17.95 -1.36
N GLU A 637 -24.17 16.81 -0.67
CA GLU A 637 -23.95 15.51 -1.32
C GLU A 637 -25.26 14.91 -1.86
N GLU A 638 -26.39 15.22 -1.23
CA GLU A 638 -27.71 14.73 -1.61
C GLU A 638 -28.81 15.75 -1.27
N ALA A 639 -29.69 16.05 -2.22
CA ALA A 639 -30.88 16.88 -2.03
C ALA A 639 -32.08 16.23 -2.74
N GLY A 640 -32.67 15.22 -2.09
CA GLY A 640 -33.80 14.47 -2.64
C GLY A 640 -35.10 14.66 -1.85
N PRO A 641 -36.21 14.10 -2.35
CA PRO A 641 -37.54 14.31 -1.77
C PRO A 641 -37.70 13.76 -0.34
N LEU A 642 -36.99 12.69 0.01
CA LEU A 642 -37.09 12.02 1.31
C LEU A 642 -35.90 12.26 2.22
N ARG A 643 -34.71 12.52 1.66
CA ARG A 643 -33.46 12.67 2.41
C ARG A 643 -32.57 13.73 1.77
N ALA A 644 -31.96 14.53 2.62
CA ALA A 644 -30.84 15.41 2.28
C ALA A 644 -29.59 15.03 3.08
N VAL A 645 -28.42 15.19 2.48
CA VAL A 645 -27.11 14.95 3.09
C VAL A 645 -26.18 16.11 2.78
N VAL A 646 -25.62 16.71 3.82
CA VAL A 646 -24.59 17.76 3.70
C VAL A 646 -23.31 17.30 4.37
N LYS A 647 -22.23 17.26 3.60
CA LYS A 647 -20.87 17.07 4.11
C LYS A 647 -20.30 18.42 4.55
N VAL A 648 -19.65 18.41 5.69
CA VAL A 648 -18.92 19.53 6.28
C VAL A 648 -17.49 19.05 6.53
N ALA A 649 -16.49 19.82 6.10
CA ALA A 649 -15.11 19.64 6.52
C ALA A 649 -14.63 20.91 7.22
N SER A 650 -14.23 20.80 8.49
CA SER A 650 -13.84 21.94 9.34
C SER A 650 -12.67 21.57 10.23
N HIS A 651 -11.96 22.55 10.78
CA HIS A 651 -10.90 22.30 11.77
C HIS A 651 -11.37 22.64 13.19
N LEU A 652 -10.88 21.88 14.17
CA LEU A 652 -10.85 22.32 15.56
C LEU A 652 -9.80 23.43 15.69
N ALA A 653 -10.26 24.67 15.84
CA ALA A 653 -9.41 25.86 15.88
C ALA A 653 -9.35 26.49 17.29
N GLY A 654 -8.17 26.91 17.69
CA GLY A 654 -7.91 27.68 18.91
C GLY A 654 -8.17 29.18 18.71
N ALA A 655 -8.19 29.94 19.80
CA ALA A 655 -8.43 31.38 19.76
C ALA A 655 -7.35 32.18 18.98
N ASP A 656 -6.16 31.61 18.83
CA ASP A 656 -5.01 32.14 18.09
C ASP A 656 -4.97 31.67 16.62
N GLY A 657 -5.94 30.85 16.20
CA GLY A 657 -5.99 30.25 14.86
C GLY A 657 -5.23 28.92 14.72
N ALA A 658 -4.60 28.41 15.80
CA ALA A 658 -3.95 27.09 15.78
C ALA A 658 -4.97 25.99 15.50
N LYS A 659 -4.57 24.97 14.72
CA LYS A 659 -5.43 23.84 14.32
C LYS A 659 -4.98 22.57 15.03
N LEU A 660 -5.89 21.89 15.72
CA LEU A 660 -5.61 20.62 16.40
C LEU A 660 -5.80 19.41 15.48
N MET A 661 -6.97 19.30 14.86
CA MET A 661 -7.31 18.23 13.91
C MET A 661 -8.53 18.61 13.06
N ARG A 662 -8.76 17.88 11.97
CA ARG A 662 -9.93 18.03 11.09
C ARG A 662 -11.13 17.23 11.58
N ILE A 663 -12.30 17.86 11.52
CA ILE A 663 -13.61 17.26 11.74
C ILE A 663 -14.37 17.25 10.42
N GLU A 664 -14.72 16.05 9.95
CA GLU A 664 -15.71 15.86 8.90
C GLU A 664 -17.06 15.48 9.51
N LYS A 665 -18.14 16.15 9.09
CA LYS A 665 -19.52 15.78 9.47
C LYS A 665 -20.34 15.48 8.22
N ARG A 666 -21.10 14.40 8.22
CA ARG A 666 -22.23 14.23 7.30
C ARG A 666 -23.52 14.35 8.08
N VAL A 667 -24.30 15.38 7.78
CA VAL A 667 -25.59 15.66 8.42
C VAL A 667 -26.69 15.18 7.50
N GLU A 668 -27.50 14.25 7.97
CA GLU A 668 -28.66 13.73 7.25
C GLU A 668 -29.96 14.19 7.88
N ALA A 669 -30.88 14.63 7.03
CA ALA A 669 -32.22 15.06 7.41
C ALA A 669 -33.27 14.33 6.56
N TYR A 670 -34.40 13.98 7.17
CA TYR A 670 -35.41 13.12 6.56
C TYR A 670 -36.80 13.76 6.55
N ARG A 671 -37.54 13.57 5.45
CA ARG A 671 -38.89 14.12 5.24
C ARG A 671 -39.83 13.79 6.40
N GLY A 672 -40.50 14.80 6.93
CA GLY A 672 -41.52 14.67 7.99
C GLY A 672 -40.96 14.29 9.36
N GLU A 673 -39.65 14.06 9.50
CA GLU A 673 -39.04 13.66 10.76
C GLU A 673 -38.42 14.84 11.52
N ALA A 674 -38.50 14.76 12.85
CA ALA A 674 -37.85 15.70 13.77
C ALA A 674 -36.51 15.14 14.28
N VAL A 675 -35.72 14.52 13.39
CA VAL A 675 -34.42 13.93 13.74
C VAL A 675 -33.34 14.32 12.75
N LEU A 676 -32.09 14.34 13.22
CA LEU A 676 -30.89 14.52 12.41
C LEU A 676 -29.92 13.38 12.71
N ARG A 677 -29.40 12.71 11.67
CA ARG A 677 -28.28 11.79 11.80
C ARG A 677 -26.99 12.54 11.51
N VAL A 678 -25.97 12.38 12.35
CA VAL A 678 -24.68 13.06 12.22
C VAL A 678 -23.58 12.00 12.28
N HIS A 679 -22.91 11.77 11.15
CA HIS A 679 -21.65 11.02 11.12
C HIS A 679 -20.54 12.01 11.45
N HIS A 680 -19.99 11.95 12.66
CA HIS A 680 -18.91 12.82 13.13
C HIS A 680 -17.58 12.07 13.04
N THR A 681 -16.69 12.52 12.19
CA THR A 681 -15.38 11.92 11.97
C THR A 681 -14.28 12.90 12.37
N PHE A 682 -13.41 12.51 13.32
CA PHE A 682 -12.13 13.21 13.47
C PHE A 682 -11.07 12.57 12.57
N ILE A 683 -10.13 13.38 12.07
CA ILE A 683 -8.98 12.94 11.27
C ILE A 683 -7.74 13.67 11.80
N VAL A 684 -6.72 12.93 12.23
CA VAL A 684 -5.46 13.51 12.70
C VAL A 684 -4.64 14.01 11.50
N ASP A 685 -4.87 15.26 11.11
CA ASP A 685 -4.26 15.90 9.95
C ASP A 685 -3.05 16.79 10.31
N ARG A 686 -2.15 16.22 11.12
CA ARG A 686 -1.02 16.89 11.76
C ARG A 686 0.30 16.18 11.41
N PRO A 687 1.37 16.90 11.03
CA PRO A 687 2.65 16.28 10.64
C PRO A 687 3.35 15.56 11.79
N GLU A 688 3.01 15.89 13.04
CA GLU A 688 3.49 15.19 14.22
C GLU A 688 3.02 13.72 14.22
N THR A 689 3.92 12.75 14.45
CA THR A 689 3.58 11.32 14.43
C THR A 689 2.43 10.99 15.37
N PHE A 690 2.37 11.63 16.54
CA PHE A 690 1.29 11.51 17.49
C PHE A 690 0.87 12.87 18.02
N ILE A 691 -0.42 13.03 18.26
CA ILE A 691 -0.99 14.12 19.06
C ILE A 691 -1.58 13.57 20.36
N GLY A 692 -1.67 14.44 21.38
CA GLY A 692 -2.36 14.14 22.63
C GLY A 692 -3.63 14.96 22.77
N VAL A 693 -4.75 14.29 23.01
CA VAL A 693 -6.05 14.91 23.29
C VAL A 693 -6.49 14.53 24.70
N LYS A 694 -6.97 15.47 25.50
CA LYS A 694 -7.56 15.18 26.83
C LYS A 694 -9.05 14.94 26.75
N GLU A 695 -9.73 15.74 25.94
CA GLU A 695 -11.18 15.68 25.79
C GLU A 695 -11.57 16.01 24.35
N LEU A 696 -12.56 15.31 23.81
CA LEU A 696 -13.29 15.66 22.58
C LEU A 696 -14.78 15.44 22.83
N SER A 697 -15.58 16.48 22.64
CA SER A 697 -17.03 16.42 22.80
C SER A 697 -17.78 17.07 21.64
N TYR A 698 -19.01 16.65 21.45
CA TYR A 698 -19.98 17.33 20.60
C TYR A 698 -21.04 17.98 21.49
N ARG A 699 -21.09 19.31 21.48
CA ARG A 699 -21.96 20.11 22.33
C ARG A 699 -23.29 20.37 21.64
N ILE A 700 -24.38 20.15 22.35
CA ILE A 700 -25.74 20.41 21.90
C ILE A 700 -26.36 21.42 22.86
N PRO A 701 -26.57 22.69 22.45
CA PRO A 701 -26.95 23.78 23.35
C PRO A 701 -28.45 23.79 23.68
N VAL A 702 -28.96 22.69 24.24
CA VAL A 702 -30.35 22.55 24.71
C VAL A 702 -30.48 22.99 26.17
N SER A 703 -31.69 23.43 26.58
CA SER A 703 -31.94 23.79 27.98
C SER A 703 -31.89 22.56 28.89
N THR A 704 -30.97 22.57 29.84
CA THR A 704 -30.76 21.48 30.82
C THR A 704 -31.33 21.80 32.20
N ALA A 705 -31.72 23.05 32.48
CA ALA A 705 -32.06 23.55 33.82
C ALA A 705 -33.37 22.98 34.42
N THR A 706 -34.26 22.42 33.58
CA THR A 706 -35.57 21.88 34.02
C THR A 706 -35.84 20.46 33.53
N THR A 707 -34.87 19.84 32.86
CA THR A 707 -35.09 18.60 32.09
C THR A 707 -34.45 17.43 32.83
N ARG A 708 -35.28 16.46 33.26
CA ARG A 708 -34.77 15.16 33.73
C ARG A 708 -34.36 14.34 32.51
N LEU A 709 -33.12 13.85 32.53
CA LEU A 709 -32.57 13.05 31.44
C LEU A 709 -32.30 11.63 31.92
N ARG A 710 -32.86 10.66 31.19
CA ARG A 710 -32.70 9.25 31.48
C ARG A 710 -31.66 8.63 30.54
N VAL A 711 -30.74 7.85 31.09
CA VAL A 711 -29.70 7.10 30.35
C VAL A 711 -29.98 5.60 30.49
N PRO A 712 -30.50 4.93 29.45
CA PRO A 712 -30.75 3.49 29.48
C PRO A 712 -29.46 2.67 29.58
N LEU A 713 -29.51 1.62 30.40
CA LEU A 713 -28.44 0.65 30.59
C LEU A 713 -28.83 -0.71 29.98
N ALA A 714 -27.84 -1.47 29.51
CA ALA A 714 -28.04 -2.80 28.93
C ALA A 714 -28.59 -3.80 29.96
N GLY A 715 -28.35 -3.58 31.26
CA GLY A 715 -28.98 -4.31 32.35
C GLY A 715 -30.50 -4.09 32.51
N GLY A 716 -31.10 -3.20 31.71
CA GLY A 716 -32.54 -2.90 31.72
C GLY A 716 -32.96 -1.77 32.68
N GLU A 717 -32.06 -1.33 33.57
CA GLU A 717 -32.26 -0.13 34.39
C GLU A 717 -31.96 1.15 33.59
N SER A 718 -32.26 2.31 34.16
CA SER A 718 -31.78 3.59 33.64
C SER A 718 -31.21 4.46 34.74
N LEU A 719 -30.16 5.22 34.43
CA LEU A 719 -29.65 6.28 35.31
C LEU A 719 -30.39 7.58 35.02
N GLN A 720 -30.59 8.38 36.07
CA GLN A 720 -31.14 9.72 35.95
C GLN A 720 -30.00 10.74 36.08
N LEU A 721 -29.82 11.58 35.07
CA LEU A 721 -28.92 12.72 35.10
C LEU A 721 -29.69 13.99 35.43
N ASP A 722 -29.13 14.77 36.34
CA ASP A 722 -29.63 16.08 36.76
C ASP A 722 -28.47 16.94 37.30
N SER A 723 -28.76 18.08 37.95
CA SER A 723 -27.72 18.94 38.50
C SER A 723 -26.89 18.30 39.63
N ALA A 724 -27.43 17.29 40.33
CA ALA A 724 -26.73 16.60 41.42
C ALA A 724 -25.84 15.47 40.89
N LEU A 725 -26.25 14.82 39.80
CA LEU A 725 -25.48 13.81 39.08
C LEU A 725 -25.37 14.24 37.61
N PRO A 726 -24.49 15.21 37.29
CA PRO A 726 -24.47 15.84 35.98
C PRO A 726 -23.83 14.98 34.88
N ALA A 727 -23.10 13.91 35.22
CA ALA A 727 -22.38 13.16 34.19
C ALA A 727 -22.35 11.65 34.44
N VAL A 728 -22.24 10.92 33.33
CA VAL A 728 -21.96 9.49 33.30
C VAL A 728 -20.96 9.19 32.18
N ARG A 729 -20.03 8.25 32.41
CA ARG A 729 -19.05 7.82 31.42
C ARG A 729 -18.95 6.30 31.38
N GLN A 730 -18.93 5.71 30.20
CA GLN A 730 -18.48 4.33 29.99
C GLN A 730 -16.94 4.37 29.92
N ARG A 731 -16.26 3.81 30.93
CA ARG A 731 -14.78 3.80 30.99
C ARG A 731 -14.20 2.53 30.38
N PHE A 732 -14.85 1.40 30.59
CA PHE A 732 -14.47 0.11 30.03
C PHE A 732 -15.66 -0.54 29.33
N ASP A 733 -15.48 -1.62 28.60
CA ASP A 733 -16.58 -2.30 27.90
C ASP A 733 -17.66 -2.84 28.85
N ASP A 734 -17.36 -3.08 30.12
CA ASP A 734 -18.27 -3.64 31.12
C ASP A 734 -18.49 -2.74 32.35
N GLU A 735 -17.94 -1.53 32.34
CA GLU A 735 -18.00 -0.60 33.48
C GLU A 735 -18.29 0.85 33.06
N LEU A 736 -19.28 1.43 33.75
CA LEU A 736 -19.58 2.84 33.72
C LEU A 736 -19.28 3.51 35.07
N VAL A 737 -19.18 4.83 35.06
CA VAL A 737 -19.06 5.66 36.25
C VAL A 737 -20.12 6.75 36.23
N ALA A 738 -20.85 6.89 37.33
CA ALA A 738 -21.75 8.00 37.60
C ALA A 738 -21.01 9.07 38.41
N ILE A 739 -21.18 10.34 38.03
CA ILE A 739 -20.36 11.45 38.56
C ILE A 739 -21.27 12.48 39.23
N ALA A 740 -21.03 12.73 40.52
CA ALA A 740 -21.71 13.72 41.33
C ALA A 740 -20.69 14.64 42.02
N GLY A 741 -20.54 15.87 41.51
CA GLY A 741 -19.41 16.74 41.89
C GLY A 741 -18.08 16.09 41.50
N ASP A 742 -17.15 16.00 42.45
CA ASP A 742 -15.85 15.33 42.26
C ASP A 742 -15.87 13.83 42.62
N VAL A 743 -17.05 13.27 42.92
CA VAL A 743 -17.20 11.87 43.32
C VAL A 743 -17.59 11.02 42.11
N GLU A 744 -16.70 10.10 41.76
CA GLU A 744 -16.92 9.05 40.76
C GLU A 744 -17.41 7.75 41.44
N THR A 745 -18.57 7.24 41.03
CA THR A 745 -19.15 5.97 41.52
C THR A 745 -19.19 4.93 40.40
N PRO A 746 -18.25 3.95 40.39
CA PRO A 746 -18.23 2.89 39.38
C PRO A 746 -19.40 1.91 39.53
N LYS A 747 -19.91 1.40 38.40
CA LYS A 747 -20.93 0.34 38.30
C LYS A 747 -20.57 -0.59 37.15
N LYS A 748 -20.60 -1.90 37.38
CA LYS A 748 -20.49 -2.93 36.33
C LYS A 748 -21.80 -2.99 35.55
N ASP A 749 -21.85 -2.30 34.42
CA ASP A 749 -23.00 -2.19 33.52
C ASP A 749 -22.55 -1.53 32.20
N ARG A 750 -23.44 -1.47 31.22
CA ARG A 750 -23.19 -0.89 29.89
C ARG A 750 -24.24 0.17 29.57
N ILE A 751 -23.80 1.35 29.19
CA ILE A 751 -24.68 2.40 28.65
C ILE A 751 -25.08 1.98 27.23
N VAL A 752 -26.39 1.89 26.95
CA VAL A 752 -26.89 1.52 25.62
C VAL A 752 -26.39 2.51 24.56
N GLY A 753 -26.32 3.79 24.93
CA GLY A 753 -25.82 4.86 24.08
C GLY A 753 -26.79 6.01 23.86
N SER A 754 -27.95 5.96 24.51
CA SER A 754 -28.97 7.00 24.44
C SER A 754 -29.05 7.81 25.73
N ILE A 755 -29.40 9.08 25.61
CA ILE A 755 -29.84 9.96 26.69
C ILE A 755 -31.15 10.60 26.27
N LEU A 756 -32.18 10.44 27.10
CA LEU A 756 -33.58 10.65 26.75
C LEU A 756 -34.18 11.71 27.67
N GLY A 757 -34.63 12.83 27.11
CA GLY A 757 -35.33 13.87 27.86
C GLY A 757 -36.80 13.55 28.11
N GLU A 758 -37.25 13.81 29.34
CA GLU A 758 -38.65 13.64 29.76
C GLU A 758 -39.52 14.85 29.34
N GLY A 759 -40.81 14.61 29.04
CA GLY A 759 -41.80 15.65 28.73
C GLY A 759 -41.79 16.21 27.29
N GLU A 760 -42.77 17.05 26.93
CA GLU A 760 -43.01 17.48 25.54
C GLU A 760 -41.90 18.36 24.90
N GLN A 761 -41.08 18.99 25.75
CA GLN A 761 -39.91 19.77 25.33
C GLN A 761 -38.59 19.01 25.48
N GLY A 762 -38.64 17.73 25.88
CA GLY A 762 -37.47 16.87 25.97
C GLY A 762 -36.85 16.62 24.59
N CYS A 763 -35.52 16.60 24.54
CA CYS A 763 -34.75 16.11 23.40
C CYS A 763 -34.03 14.82 23.79
N ALA A 764 -33.66 14.02 22.80
CA ALA A 764 -32.87 12.82 22.98
C ALA A 764 -31.63 12.85 22.08
N VAL A 765 -30.55 12.22 22.56
CA VAL A 765 -29.35 11.99 21.77
C VAL A 765 -29.00 10.52 21.87
N SER A 766 -28.65 9.90 20.76
CA SER A 766 -28.16 8.52 20.73
C SER A 766 -26.85 8.45 19.97
N VAL A 767 -25.86 7.72 20.49
CA VAL A 767 -24.61 7.41 19.79
C VAL A 767 -24.56 5.91 19.57
N ARG A 768 -24.46 5.48 18.32
CA ARG A 768 -24.48 4.06 17.95
C ARG A 768 -23.22 3.36 18.50
N ASP A 769 -23.39 2.14 18.97
CA ASP A 769 -22.30 1.31 19.52
C ASP A 769 -21.50 2.03 20.65
N PHE A 770 -22.21 2.68 21.56
CA PHE A 770 -21.62 3.56 22.59
C PHE A 770 -20.63 2.83 23.50
N TRP A 771 -21.07 1.77 24.18
CA TRP A 771 -20.20 1.05 25.12
C TRP A 771 -19.13 0.23 24.39
N GLN A 772 -19.42 -0.22 23.17
CA GLN A 772 -18.48 -0.95 22.31
C GLN A 772 -17.32 -0.05 21.89
N ASN A 773 -17.56 1.26 21.72
CA ASN A 773 -16.54 2.26 21.37
C ASN A 773 -16.05 3.07 22.58
N TYR A 774 -16.08 2.50 23.80
CA TYR A 774 -15.57 3.16 24.99
C TYR A 774 -14.11 3.66 24.78
N PRO A 775 -13.68 4.71 25.50
CA PRO A 775 -14.45 5.52 26.44
C PRO A 775 -15.46 6.46 25.76
N LYS A 776 -16.62 6.66 26.39
CA LYS A 776 -17.69 7.57 25.94
C LYS A 776 -18.45 8.16 27.13
N GLY A 777 -19.11 9.30 26.98
CA GLY A 777 -19.85 9.89 28.10
C GLY A 777 -20.94 10.90 27.73
N PHE A 778 -21.80 11.21 28.69
CA PHE A 778 -22.74 12.32 28.63
C PHE A 778 -22.49 13.24 29.82
N THR A 779 -22.44 14.54 29.59
CA THR A 779 -22.26 15.55 30.64
C THR A 779 -23.24 16.70 30.46
N LEU A 780 -24.02 16.97 31.51
CA LEU A 780 -24.86 18.16 31.62
C LEU A 780 -24.01 19.36 32.00
N ARG A 781 -24.09 20.40 31.16
CA ARG A 781 -23.49 21.70 31.39
C ARG A 781 -24.58 22.78 31.45
N PRO A 782 -24.29 23.94 32.08
CA PRO A 782 -25.18 25.10 31.99
C PRO A 782 -25.48 25.53 30.53
N GLU A 783 -24.49 25.39 29.65
CA GLU A 783 -24.57 25.76 28.24
C GLU A 783 -25.17 24.68 27.32
N GLY A 784 -25.45 23.47 27.82
CA GLY A 784 -26.03 22.39 27.02
C GLY A 784 -25.65 20.99 27.47
N LEU A 785 -25.90 20.01 26.59
CA LEU A 785 -25.49 18.62 26.75
C LEU A 785 -24.21 18.37 25.93
N ASP A 786 -23.15 17.90 26.61
CA ASP A 786 -21.94 17.43 25.96
C ASP A 786 -22.00 15.91 25.76
N VAL A 787 -21.87 15.48 24.50
CA VAL A 787 -21.60 14.09 24.15
C VAL A 787 -20.08 13.91 24.11
N GLY A 788 -19.53 13.27 25.13
CA GLY A 788 -18.10 12.95 25.20
C GLY A 788 -17.75 11.83 24.24
N LEU A 789 -17.16 12.18 23.09
CA LEU A 789 -16.63 11.23 22.11
C LEU A 789 -15.28 10.68 22.58
N CYS A 790 -14.48 11.54 23.22
CA CYS A 790 -13.31 11.18 24.01
C CYS A 790 -13.46 11.90 25.35
N PRO A 791 -14.22 11.39 26.33
CA PRO A 791 -14.41 12.08 27.61
C PRO A 791 -13.09 12.21 28.40
N ALA A 792 -12.99 13.22 29.26
CA ALA A 792 -11.82 13.38 30.13
C ALA A 792 -11.58 12.14 31.02
N LEU A 793 -10.33 11.73 31.13
CA LEU A 793 -9.89 10.56 31.88
C LEU A 793 -9.04 10.97 33.09
N ALA A 794 -9.19 10.25 34.19
CA ALA A 794 -8.30 10.42 35.34
C ALA A 794 -6.88 9.93 34.98
N PRO A 795 -5.82 10.71 35.26
CA PRO A 795 -4.45 10.22 35.12
C PRO A 795 -4.22 8.95 35.94
N GLY A 796 -3.46 7.99 35.42
CA GLY A 796 -3.19 6.71 36.08
C GLY A 796 -4.17 5.59 35.75
N LEU A 797 -5.40 5.88 35.29
CA LEU A 797 -6.46 4.86 35.16
C LEU A 797 -6.10 3.70 34.21
N TYR A 798 -5.41 3.99 33.11
CA TYR A 798 -4.98 2.99 32.11
C TYR A 798 -3.45 2.75 32.14
N ASP A 799 -2.72 3.52 32.95
CA ASP A 799 -1.26 3.55 32.97
C ASP A 799 -0.65 2.34 33.71
N GLU A 800 -1.48 1.56 34.41
CA GLU A 800 -1.06 0.36 35.15
C GLU A 800 -0.71 -0.83 34.25
N PHE A 801 -1.03 -0.79 32.94
CA PHE A 801 -0.97 -1.95 32.04
C PHE A 801 0.15 -1.98 30.97
N PRO A 802 1.31 -1.31 31.08
CA PRO A 802 2.17 -1.06 29.91
C PRO A 802 2.69 -2.32 29.20
N PHE A 803 2.78 -3.48 29.88
CA PHE A 803 3.14 -4.78 29.29
C PHE A 803 2.24 -5.95 29.69
N GLU A 804 1.14 -5.69 30.42
CA GLU A 804 0.09 -6.69 30.60
C GLU A 804 -0.71 -6.82 29.29
N LYS A 805 -1.46 -7.93 29.11
CA LYS A 805 -2.16 -8.22 27.85
C LYS A 805 -3.01 -7.01 27.42
N GLU A 806 -3.75 -6.48 28.37
CA GLU A 806 -4.74 -5.43 28.20
C GLU A 806 -4.14 -4.10 27.74
N GLY A 807 -2.90 -3.75 28.13
CA GLY A 807 -2.32 -2.47 27.74
C GLY A 807 -1.94 -2.41 26.26
N HIS A 808 -1.31 -3.44 25.73
CA HIS A 808 -0.94 -3.47 24.30
C HIS A 808 -2.08 -3.94 23.40
N HIS A 809 -3.05 -4.68 23.96
CA HIS A 809 -4.26 -5.11 23.28
C HIS A 809 -5.31 -3.99 23.21
N LEU A 810 -5.75 -3.45 24.35
CA LEU A 810 -6.95 -2.61 24.43
C LEU A 810 -6.67 -1.13 24.68
N TYR A 811 -5.73 -0.80 25.58
CA TYR A 811 -5.60 0.54 26.17
C TYR A 811 -4.39 1.34 25.67
N TYR A 812 -3.68 0.86 24.65
CA TYR A 812 -2.39 1.41 24.19
C TYR A 812 -2.43 2.91 23.79
N TYR A 813 -3.61 3.41 23.41
CA TYR A 813 -3.84 4.80 23.02
C TYR A 813 -4.40 5.67 24.16
N LEU A 814 -4.68 5.09 25.32
CA LEU A 814 -5.20 5.75 26.52
C LEU A 814 -4.07 5.82 27.56
N LEU A 815 -3.25 6.86 27.52
CA LEU A 815 -2.04 7.00 28.35
C LEU A 815 -2.00 8.37 29.03
N ASP A 816 -1.57 8.41 30.29
CA ASP A 816 -1.41 9.62 31.10
C ASP A 816 -2.70 10.46 31.22
N GLY A 817 -3.86 9.79 31.21
CA GLY A 817 -5.18 10.44 31.17
C GLY A 817 -5.48 11.16 29.83
N ARG A 818 -4.82 10.74 28.74
CA ARG A 818 -4.92 11.35 27.40
C ARG A 818 -5.16 10.27 26.33
N TYR A 819 -5.74 10.70 25.23
CA TYR A 819 -5.86 9.95 23.99
C TYR A 819 -4.65 10.30 23.11
N ARG A 820 -3.74 9.34 22.94
CA ARG A 820 -2.57 9.45 22.06
C ARG A 820 -2.95 8.93 20.68
N LEU A 821 -3.12 9.81 19.71
CA LEU A 821 -3.64 9.48 18.38
C LEU A 821 -2.55 9.67 17.33
N LYS A 822 -2.36 8.67 16.46
CA LYS A 822 -1.35 8.73 15.40
C LYS A 822 -1.82 9.58 14.23
N GLN A 823 -0.89 10.25 13.56
CA GLN A 823 -1.11 10.90 12.26
C GLN A 823 -1.87 9.98 11.29
N GLY A 824 -2.82 10.56 10.56
CA GLY A 824 -3.58 9.87 9.52
C GLY A 824 -4.70 8.96 10.02
N VAL A 825 -4.72 8.60 11.31
CA VAL A 825 -5.86 7.88 11.92
C VAL A 825 -7.09 8.77 11.90
N SER A 826 -8.23 8.15 11.65
CA SER A 826 -9.53 8.76 11.80
C SER A 826 -10.45 7.91 12.66
N LYS A 827 -11.58 8.48 13.08
CA LYS A 827 -12.66 7.71 13.71
C LYS A 827 -14.00 8.39 13.51
N THR A 828 -14.95 7.64 12.96
CA THR A 828 -16.35 8.04 12.80
C THR A 828 -17.20 7.61 13.99
N HIS A 829 -18.02 8.53 14.48
CA HIS A 829 -19.05 8.33 15.49
C HIS A 829 -20.41 8.67 14.87
N GLU A 830 -21.34 7.72 14.91
CA GLU A 830 -22.69 7.95 14.41
C GLU A 830 -23.60 8.42 15.54
N MET A 831 -24.17 9.60 15.39
CA MET A 831 -25.08 10.20 16.37
C MET A 831 -26.45 10.47 15.76
N LEU A 832 -27.50 10.33 16.57
CA LEU A 832 -28.84 10.77 16.27
C LEU A 832 -29.22 11.89 17.25
N LEU A 833 -29.59 13.05 16.70
CA LEU A 833 -30.24 14.13 17.45
C LEU A 833 -31.74 14.01 17.25
N CYS A 834 -32.48 13.70 18.31
CA CYS A 834 -33.90 13.39 18.25
C CYS A 834 -34.73 14.45 18.98
N PHE A 835 -35.60 15.12 18.23
CA PHE A 835 -36.49 16.18 18.70
C PHE A 835 -37.95 15.82 18.48
N GLN A 836 -38.31 14.52 18.54
CA GLN A 836 -39.71 14.11 18.53
C GLN A 836 -40.43 14.65 19.79
N PRO A 837 -41.67 15.14 19.69
CA PRO A 837 -42.39 15.73 20.83
C PRO A 837 -42.84 14.68 21.85
N GLU A 838 -43.27 13.52 21.36
CA GLU A 838 -43.81 12.42 22.16
C GLU A 838 -42.68 11.57 22.73
N GLU A 839 -42.68 11.39 24.06
CA GLU A 839 -41.65 10.62 24.77
C GLU A 839 -41.55 9.15 24.28
N PRO A 840 -42.64 8.38 24.12
CA PRO A 840 -42.54 7.01 23.59
C PRO A 840 -41.93 6.96 22.20
N LYS A 841 -42.28 7.92 21.32
CA LYS A 841 -41.72 7.99 19.97
C LYS A 841 -40.22 8.32 19.99
N ARG A 842 -39.76 9.17 20.92
CA ARG A 842 -38.32 9.43 21.10
C ARG A 842 -37.57 8.16 21.49
N ASP A 843 -38.09 7.42 22.46
CA ASP A 843 -37.52 6.15 22.91
C ASP A 843 -37.40 5.13 21.78
N GLU A 844 -38.50 4.89 21.06
CA GLU A 844 -38.56 3.99 19.90
C GLU A 844 -37.60 4.43 18.80
N THR A 845 -37.50 5.72 18.52
CA THR A 845 -36.57 6.29 17.53
C THR A 845 -35.10 6.05 17.91
N CYS A 846 -34.74 6.25 19.19
CA CYS A 846 -33.39 5.97 19.66
C CYS A 846 -33.08 4.46 19.65
N ALA A 847 -34.07 3.60 19.95
CA ALA A 847 -33.91 2.15 19.85
C ALA A 847 -33.71 1.69 18.38
N LEU A 848 -34.48 2.25 17.44
CA LEU A 848 -34.34 2.01 16.00
C LEU A 848 -32.99 2.47 15.46
N PHE A 849 -32.38 3.49 16.04
CA PHE A 849 -31.05 3.93 15.64
C PHE A 849 -29.93 3.00 16.15
N GLN A 850 -30.09 2.44 17.36
CA GLN A 850 -29.14 1.46 17.90
C GLN A 850 -29.20 0.13 17.15
N GLU A 851 -30.41 -0.35 16.86
CA GLU A 851 -30.65 -1.60 16.12
C GLU A 851 -31.58 -1.30 14.91
N PRO A 852 -31.01 -0.95 13.74
CA PRO A 852 -31.81 -0.49 12.62
C PRO A 852 -32.57 -1.61 11.90
N LEU A 853 -33.66 -1.22 11.24
CA LEU A 853 -34.37 -2.07 10.29
C LEU A 853 -33.44 -2.44 9.12
N SER A 854 -33.61 -3.65 8.59
CA SER A 854 -32.93 -4.09 7.35
C SER A 854 -33.95 -4.34 6.26
N ALA A 855 -33.67 -3.85 5.05
CA ALA A 855 -34.43 -4.12 3.84
C ALA A 855 -33.58 -4.92 2.87
N THR A 856 -33.88 -6.21 2.74
CA THR A 856 -33.00 -7.18 2.09
C THR A 856 -33.70 -7.83 0.91
N ALA A 857 -33.04 -7.85 -0.24
CA ALA A 857 -33.47 -8.67 -1.38
C ALA A 857 -33.10 -10.15 -1.17
N PRO A 858 -33.78 -11.12 -1.80
CA PRO A 858 -33.39 -12.52 -1.74
C PRO A 858 -31.96 -12.74 -2.22
N GLY A 859 -31.26 -13.71 -1.62
CA GLY A 859 -29.88 -14.01 -2.01
C GLY A 859 -29.75 -14.46 -3.47
N GLU A 860 -30.78 -15.12 -4.00
CA GLU A 860 -30.88 -15.48 -5.43
C GLU A 860 -30.87 -14.26 -6.33
N TRP A 861 -31.44 -13.14 -5.88
CA TRP A 861 -31.41 -11.88 -6.64
C TRP A 861 -30.00 -11.31 -6.66
N TYR A 862 -29.40 -11.07 -5.50
CA TYR A 862 -28.03 -10.53 -5.40
C TYR A 862 -27.04 -11.35 -6.22
N CYS A 863 -27.00 -12.66 -6.00
CA CYS A 863 -26.10 -13.57 -6.70
C CYS A 863 -26.41 -13.64 -8.21
N GLY A 864 -27.69 -13.65 -8.60
CA GLY A 864 -28.12 -13.71 -9.99
C GLY A 864 -27.73 -12.49 -10.83
N THR A 865 -27.56 -11.32 -10.21
CA THR A 865 -27.15 -10.09 -10.91
C THR A 865 -25.68 -10.10 -11.36
N LYS A 866 -24.84 -10.95 -10.76
CA LYS A 866 -23.39 -11.05 -10.98
C LYS A 866 -22.59 -9.79 -10.62
N VAL A 867 -23.15 -8.86 -9.84
CA VAL A 867 -22.41 -7.67 -9.37
C VAL A 867 -21.25 -8.03 -8.42
N PHE A 868 -21.40 -9.13 -7.67
CA PHE A 868 -20.37 -9.73 -6.80
C PHE A 868 -19.62 -10.87 -7.52
N TYR A 869 -19.46 -10.77 -8.85
CA TYR A 869 -18.96 -11.86 -9.69
C TYR A 869 -19.84 -13.13 -9.61
N ASP A 870 -19.33 -14.28 -10.03
CA ASP A 870 -20.03 -15.55 -9.85
C ASP A 870 -19.88 -16.03 -8.38
N VAL A 871 -20.92 -15.80 -7.59
CA VAL A 871 -21.09 -16.31 -6.22
C VAL A 871 -22.37 -17.13 -6.13
N ALA A 872 -22.34 -18.26 -5.42
CA ALA A 872 -23.54 -19.10 -5.26
C ALA A 872 -24.46 -18.53 -4.17
N PRO A 873 -25.79 -18.48 -4.36
CA PRO A 873 -26.72 -18.19 -3.27
C PRO A 873 -26.69 -19.32 -2.23
N ARG A 874 -27.21 -19.04 -1.02
CA ARG A 874 -27.33 -20.04 0.04
C ARG A 874 -28.11 -21.26 -0.44
N ASN A 875 -27.53 -22.46 -0.27
CA ASN A 875 -28.19 -23.71 -0.66
C ASN A 875 -27.87 -24.85 0.34
N PRO A 876 -28.72 -25.05 1.36
CA PRO A 876 -28.50 -26.08 2.39
C PRO A 876 -28.56 -27.52 1.88
N GLU A 877 -29.21 -27.77 0.74
CA GLU A 877 -29.28 -29.12 0.16
C GLU A 877 -27.98 -29.47 -0.55
N ARG A 878 -27.41 -28.53 -1.32
CA ARG A 878 -26.22 -28.76 -2.13
C ARG A 878 -24.92 -28.50 -1.38
N PHE A 879 -24.92 -27.56 -0.43
CA PHE A 879 -23.71 -27.11 0.28
C PHE A 879 -23.83 -27.22 1.79
N LYS A 880 -24.57 -28.23 2.28
CA LYS A 880 -24.88 -28.45 3.70
C LYS A 880 -23.69 -28.18 4.65
N LEU A 881 -22.51 -28.75 4.36
CA LEU A 881 -21.36 -28.61 5.25
C LEU A 881 -20.88 -27.16 5.38
N TYR A 882 -20.93 -26.40 4.29
CA TYR A 882 -20.58 -24.98 4.30
C TYR A 882 -21.64 -24.18 5.07
N GLU A 883 -22.91 -24.39 4.75
CA GLU A 883 -24.02 -23.62 5.34
C GLU A 883 -24.11 -23.83 6.87
N GLU A 884 -23.95 -25.07 7.35
CA GLU A 884 -23.90 -25.36 8.79
C GLU A 884 -22.65 -24.74 9.45
N ALA A 885 -21.52 -24.71 8.76
CA ALA A 885 -20.28 -24.13 9.29
C ALA A 885 -20.34 -22.61 9.39
N ILE A 886 -20.82 -21.90 8.36
CA ILE A 886 -20.93 -20.45 8.39
C ILE A 886 -21.92 -19.97 9.46
N ASP A 887 -23.09 -20.63 9.60
CA ASP A 887 -24.07 -20.28 10.63
C ASP A 887 -23.44 -20.34 12.03
N LYS A 888 -22.74 -21.45 12.32
CA LYS A 888 -22.02 -21.64 13.57
C LYS A 888 -20.93 -20.59 13.77
N ASN A 889 -20.13 -20.32 12.74
CA ASN A 889 -18.93 -19.50 12.86
C ASN A 889 -19.25 -18.00 12.90
N VAL A 890 -20.32 -17.52 12.26
CA VAL A 890 -20.81 -16.14 12.42
C VAL A 890 -21.26 -15.89 13.86
N GLN A 891 -22.03 -16.81 14.45
CA GLN A 891 -22.41 -16.73 15.86
C GLN A 891 -21.17 -16.77 16.76
N ALA A 892 -20.28 -17.74 16.54
CA ALA A 892 -19.07 -17.89 17.33
C ALA A 892 -18.15 -16.66 17.23
N TYR A 893 -18.12 -15.95 16.10
CA TYR A 893 -17.34 -14.73 15.92
C TYR A 893 -17.75 -13.66 16.93
N GLY A 894 -19.05 -13.39 17.06
CA GLY A 894 -19.58 -12.45 18.06
C GLY A 894 -19.26 -12.88 19.50
N GLU A 895 -19.33 -14.17 19.79
CA GLU A 895 -18.95 -14.70 21.11
C GLU A 895 -17.44 -14.59 21.39
N TYR A 896 -16.58 -14.81 20.38
CA TYR A 896 -15.13 -14.64 20.52
C TYR A 896 -14.76 -13.19 20.79
N ARG A 897 -15.33 -12.25 20.04
CA ARG A 897 -15.17 -10.81 20.31
C ARG A 897 -15.55 -10.47 21.75
N GLN A 898 -16.69 -10.96 22.22
CA GLN A 898 -17.14 -10.74 23.61
C GLN A 898 -16.19 -11.36 24.65
N ARG A 899 -15.60 -12.53 24.38
CA ARG A 899 -14.62 -13.18 25.27
C ARG A 899 -13.25 -12.52 25.25
N GLN A 900 -12.81 -11.98 24.12
CA GLN A 900 -11.53 -11.29 24.00
C GLN A 900 -11.60 -9.84 24.48
N HIS A 901 -12.81 -9.29 24.64
CA HIS A 901 -13.04 -7.86 24.88
C HIS A 901 -12.49 -7.00 23.74
N ASP A 902 -12.58 -7.48 22.49
CA ASP A 902 -12.16 -6.76 21.27
C ASP A 902 -13.13 -5.57 20.99
N PHE A 903 -13.11 -4.61 21.91
CA PHE A 903 -13.92 -3.41 22.02
C PHE A 903 -12.98 -2.23 22.34
N GLY A 904 -13.51 -1.02 22.17
CA GLY A 904 -12.79 0.23 22.36
C GLY A 904 -12.78 1.06 21.08
N MET A 905 -12.66 2.37 21.22
CA MET A 905 -12.81 3.33 20.11
C MET A 905 -11.94 3.01 18.88
N LEU A 906 -10.68 2.60 19.11
CA LEU A 906 -9.74 2.25 18.04
C LEU A 906 -9.64 0.74 17.77
N ASN A 907 -10.46 -0.09 18.41
CA ASN A 907 -10.31 -1.56 18.39
C ASN A 907 -11.57 -2.26 17.84
N TYR A 908 -12.76 -1.76 18.20
CA TYR A 908 -14.03 -2.38 17.86
C TYR A 908 -14.23 -2.46 16.34
N GLY A 909 -14.37 -3.69 15.84
CA GLY A 909 -14.53 -4.02 14.41
C GLY A 909 -13.45 -4.95 13.87
N ASP A 910 -12.28 -4.97 14.50
CA ASP A 910 -11.19 -5.90 14.16
C ASP A 910 -11.12 -7.08 15.14
N TRP A 911 -10.12 -7.94 14.96
CA TRP A 911 -9.86 -9.11 15.79
C TRP A 911 -8.40 -9.17 16.26
N TYR A 912 -8.19 -9.58 17.51
CA TYR A 912 -6.85 -9.67 18.11
C TYR A 912 -6.27 -11.09 18.13
N GLY A 913 -4.94 -11.19 18.06
CA GLY A 913 -4.19 -12.42 18.35
C GLY A 913 -3.32 -12.95 17.21
N GLU A 914 -3.16 -12.20 16.12
CA GLU A 914 -2.17 -12.55 15.08
C GLU A 914 -0.77 -12.56 15.74
N ARG A 915 0.01 -13.62 15.53
CA ARG A 915 1.30 -13.87 16.23
C ARG A 915 1.26 -13.75 17.76
N GLY A 916 0.06 -13.88 18.35
CA GLY A 916 -0.19 -13.80 19.79
C GLY A 916 -0.38 -12.40 20.35
N THR A 917 0.06 -11.33 19.65
CA THR A 917 0.03 -9.95 20.18
C THR A 917 -0.29 -8.85 19.17
N ASN A 918 -0.46 -9.19 17.89
CA ASN A 918 -0.88 -8.24 16.87
C ASN A 918 -2.41 -8.19 16.77
N TRP A 919 -2.90 -7.01 16.41
CA TRP A 919 -4.20 -6.86 15.79
C TRP A 919 -4.15 -7.41 14.36
N GLY A 920 -5.28 -7.97 13.93
CA GLY A 920 -5.40 -8.61 12.63
C GLY A 920 -5.37 -7.63 11.48
N ASN A 921 -5.75 -6.37 11.73
CA ASN A 921 -6.00 -5.34 10.71
C ASN A 921 -6.77 -5.96 9.55
N ILE A 922 -7.87 -6.64 9.90
CA ILE A 922 -8.79 -7.36 9.03
C ILE A 922 -8.17 -8.38 8.06
N GLU A 923 -6.99 -8.95 8.36
CA GLU A 923 -6.23 -9.79 7.41
C GLU A 923 -7.13 -10.78 6.64
N TYR A 924 -7.06 -10.71 5.30
CA TYR A 924 -7.97 -11.37 4.35
C TYR A 924 -9.38 -10.78 4.31
N ASP A 925 -9.53 -9.46 4.21
CA ASP A 925 -10.79 -8.74 3.96
C ASP A 925 -12.00 -9.29 4.75
N THR A 926 -11.92 -9.15 6.08
CA THR A 926 -12.89 -9.74 7.01
C THR A 926 -14.31 -9.24 6.75
N GLN A 927 -14.47 -7.97 6.41
CA GLN A 927 -15.77 -7.38 6.07
C GLN A 927 -16.34 -7.93 4.75
N HIS A 928 -15.52 -8.19 3.72
CA HIS A 928 -15.99 -8.82 2.49
C HIS A 928 -16.56 -10.22 2.76
N ALA A 929 -15.94 -11.00 3.65
CA ALA A 929 -16.47 -12.30 4.05
C ALA A 929 -17.89 -12.20 4.67
N PHE A 930 -18.11 -11.19 5.51
CA PHE A 930 -19.41 -10.93 6.12
C PHE A 930 -20.46 -10.43 5.10
N PHE A 931 -20.10 -9.51 4.21
CA PHE A 931 -21.00 -9.03 3.18
C PHE A 931 -21.36 -10.12 2.17
N LEU A 932 -20.42 -11.00 1.81
CA LEU A 932 -20.72 -12.17 0.99
C LEU A 932 -21.73 -13.11 1.67
N GLU A 933 -21.62 -13.32 2.98
CA GLU A 933 -22.62 -14.10 3.71
C GLU A 933 -23.99 -13.40 3.69
N TYR A 934 -24.04 -12.09 3.94
CA TYR A 934 -25.28 -11.32 3.87
C TYR A 934 -25.96 -11.42 2.49
N VAL A 935 -25.24 -11.21 1.40
CA VAL A 935 -25.83 -11.21 0.05
C VAL A 935 -26.21 -12.62 -0.42
N ARG A 936 -25.66 -13.67 0.19
CA ARG A 936 -26.02 -15.07 -0.11
C ARG A 936 -27.25 -15.54 0.65
N SER A 937 -27.38 -15.17 1.92
CA SER A 937 -28.37 -15.75 2.84
C SER A 937 -29.43 -14.75 3.31
N GLY A 938 -29.18 -13.46 3.16
CA GLY A 938 -29.97 -12.39 3.77
C GLY A 938 -29.80 -12.26 5.28
N ASN A 939 -28.73 -12.84 5.86
CA ASN A 939 -28.45 -12.81 7.29
C ASN A 939 -28.03 -11.39 7.77
N PRO A 940 -28.88 -10.66 8.50
CA PRO A 940 -28.58 -9.29 8.92
C PRO A 940 -27.44 -9.22 9.95
N ASP A 941 -27.19 -10.28 10.74
CA ASP A 941 -26.11 -10.28 11.72
C ASP A 941 -24.75 -10.23 11.01
N ALA A 942 -24.64 -10.93 9.88
CA ALA A 942 -23.46 -10.84 9.02
C ALA A 942 -23.29 -9.42 8.46
N PHE A 943 -24.36 -8.77 8.01
CA PHE A 943 -24.30 -7.39 7.53
C PHE A 943 -23.77 -6.43 8.60
N PHE A 944 -24.30 -6.49 9.83
CA PHE A 944 -23.88 -5.60 10.91
C PHE A 944 -22.46 -5.88 11.40
N LEU A 945 -22.02 -7.15 11.38
CA LEU A 945 -20.61 -7.47 11.62
C LEU A 945 -19.71 -6.87 10.54
N GLY A 946 -20.11 -6.99 9.26
CA GLY A 946 -19.39 -6.39 8.14
C GLY A 946 -19.33 -4.86 8.21
N GLU A 947 -20.43 -4.20 8.56
CA GLU A 947 -20.50 -2.74 8.73
C GLU A 947 -19.49 -2.25 9.78
N VAL A 948 -19.48 -2.86 10.97
CA VAL A 948 -18.55 -2.46 12.04
C VAL A 948 -17.09 -2.73 11.65
N THR A 949 -16.79 -3.86 11.01
CA THR A 949 -15.45 -4.19 10.53
C THR A 949 -14.96 -3.22 9.44
N GLU A 950 -15.84 -2.83 8.52
CA GLU A 950 -15.53 -1.83 7.50
C GLU A 950 -15.26 -0.46 8.11
N LEU A 951 -16.09 0.00 9.04
CA LEU A 951 -15.88 1.29 9.72
C LEU A 951 -14.53 1.33 10.44
N HIS A 952 -14.12 0.22 11.06
CA HIS A 952 -12.81 0.08 11.68
C HIS A 952 -11.68 0.18 10.64
N ASN A 953 -11.68 -0.68 9.63
CA ASN A 953 -10.59 -0.77 8.68
C ASN A 953 -10.41 0.53 7.88
N ARG A 954 -11.54 1.11 7.45
CA ARG A 954 -11.56 2.40 6.76
C ARG A 954 -10.98 3.50 7.65
N ASP A 955 -11.40 3.58 8.91
CA ASP A 955 -11.07 4.74 9.73
C ASP A 955 -9.71 4.62 10.43
N VAL A 956 -9.34 3.43 10.91
CA VAL A 956 -8.17 3.17 11.79
C VAL A 956 -6.99 2.58 11.02
N ASP A 957 -7.19 1.46 10.31
CA ASP A 957 -6.11 0.71 9.67
C ASP A 957 -5.61 1.33 8.37
N THR A 958 -6.35 2.30 7.83
CA THR A 958 -6.03 2.99 6.57
C THR A 958 -5.61 4.44 6.84
N VAL A 959 -4.54 4.88 6.20
CA VAL A 959 -4.06 6.27 6.29
C VAL A 959 -5.03 7.20 5.55
N GLN A 960 -5.78 8.01 6.31
CA GLN A 960 -6.78 8.95 5.80
C GLN A 960 -6.23 10.36 5.56
N TRP A 961 -5.01 10.63 6.04
CA TRP A 961 -4.28 11.86 5.79
C TRP A 961 -2.78 11.66 5.99
N SER A 962 -1.98 12.36 5.19
CA SER A 962 -0.53 12.46 5.34
C SER A 962 -0.06 13.81 4.81
N GLU A 963 1.08 14.29 5.29
CA GLU A 963 1.73 15.49 4.73
C GLU A 963 2.12 15.29 3.26
N ASP A 964 2.49 14.05 2.90
CA ASP A 964 2.60 13.63 1.51
C ASP A 964 1.27 12.96 1.08
N PRO A 965 0.44 13.62 0.24
CA PRO A 965 -0.84 13.07 -0.20
C PRO A 965 -0.71 11.73 -0.93
N ARG A 966 0.49 11.39 -1.43
CA ARG A 966 0.74 10.10 -2.09
C ARG A 966 0.66 8.92 -1.14
N GLU A 967 0.80 9.14 0.17
CA GLU A 967 0.68 8.13 1.23
C GLU A 967 -0.77 7.85 1.66
N ILE A 968 -1.73 8.68 1.23
CA ILE A 968 -3.16 8.45 1.53
C ILE A 968 -3.62 7.16 0.85
N GLY A 969 -4.31 6.30 1.60
CA GLY A 969 -4.72 4.97 1.18
C GLY A 969 -3.73 3.86 1.56
N ALA A 970 -2.59 4.18 2.18
CA ALA A 970 -1.72 3.15 2.74
C ALA A 970 -2.47 2.35 3.83
N VAL A 971 -2.40 1.02 3.75
CA VAL A 971 -3.04 0.11 4.73
C VAL A 971 -1.97 -0.54 5.58
N TYR A 972 -2.07 -0.35 6.89
CA TYR A 972 -1.16 -0.96 7.86
C TYR A 972 -1.33 -2.47 7.88
N VAL A 973 -0.23 -3.22 7.69
CA VAL A 973 -0.25 -4.68 7.90
C VAL A 973 -0.55 -5.00 9.36
N HIS A 974 -1.12 -6.19 9.62
CA HIS A 974 -1.33 -6.71 10.97
C HIS A 974 -0.10 -6.44 11.88
N GLN A 975 -0.33 -5.75 13.00
CA GLN A 975 0.74 -5.31 13.90
C GLN A 975 0.20 -5.01 15.29
N MET A 976 1.08 -4.74 16.25
CA MET A 976 0.68 -4.29 17.57
C MET A 976 -0.01 -2.93 17.45
N CYS A 977 -1.13 -2.75 18.17
CA CYS A 977 -1.81 -1.47 18.30
C CYS A 977 -2.30 -0.85 16.98
N HIS A 978 -2.75 -1.69 16.02
CA HIS A 978 -3.27 -1.36 14.67
C HIS A 978 -2.30 -0.63 13.75
N VAL A 979 -1.90 0.58 14.14
CA VAL A 979 -1.06 1.48 13.36
C VAL A 979 0.39 1.51 13.83
N GLY A 980 0.70 0.82 14.94
CA GLY A 980 2.06 0.70 15.50
C GLY A 980 2.69 2.02 15.95
N GLY A 981 3.91 1.93 16.49
CA GLY A 981 4.68 3.09 16.98
C GLY A 981 4.32 3.54 18.41
N TYR A 982 3.43 2.83 19.10
CA TYR A 982 3.18 3.01 20.52
C TYR A 982 4.28 2.38 21.39
N TYR A 983 4.88 1.30 20.88
CA TYR A 983 5.99 0.57 21.49
C TYR A 983 7.19 0.55 20.52
N ASP A 984 8.40 0.49 21.06
CA ASP A 984 9.66 0.40 20.33
C ASP A 984 10.15 -1.05 20.14
N LYS A 985 9.60 -1.98 20.92
CA LYS A 985 9.99 -3.39 20.97
C LYS A 985 8.78 -4.32 21.12
N PRO A 986 8.86 -5.57 20.63
CA PRO A 986 7.77 -6.52 20.75
C PRO A 986 7.51 -6.88 22.21
N VAL A 987 6.29 -7.32 22.50
CA VAL A 987 5.97 -7.90 23.82
C VAL A 987 6.91 -9.09 24.04
N PRO A 988 7.62 -9.15 25.19
CA PRO A 988 8.58 -10.22 25.45
C PRO A 988 7.97 -11.62 25.27
N GLY A 989 8.63 -12.47 24.48
CA GLY A 989 8.16 -13.84 24.20
C GLY A 989 7.10 -13.95 23.09
N SER A 990 6.69 -12.85 22.47
CA SER A 990 5.81 -12.85 21.29
C SER A 990 6.57 -12.64 19.98
N LEU A 991 5.89 -12.89 18.85
CA LEU A 991 6.38 -12.55 17.51
C LEU A 991 5.71 -11.27 16.97
N GLY A 992 5.16 -10.44 17.87
CA GLY A 992 4.46 -9.22 17.51
C GLY A 992 5.35 -8.17 16.85
N PHE A 993 4.73 -7.26 16.12
CA PHE A 993 5.42 -6.18 15.42
C PHE A 993 5.04 -4.84 16.05
N PRO A 994 5.98 -4.14 16.71
CA PRO A 994 5.70 -2.82 17.30
C PRO A 994 5.37 -1.75 16.25
N SER A 995 5.87 -1.95 15.03
CA SER A 995 5.58 -1.15 13.85
C SER A 995 5.70 -2.04 12.61
N GLY A 996 4.73 -1.92 11.71
CA GLY A 996 4.65 -2.63 10.43
C GLY A 996 4.58 -1.65 9.25
N GLY A 997 5.02 -2.10 8.07
CA GLY A 997 4.95 -1.33 6.84
C GLY A 997 3.64 -1.54 6.07
N TYR A 998 3.70 -1.29 4.76
CA TYR A 998 2.59 -1.46 3.83
C TYR A 998 2.96 -2.49 2.76
N THR A 999 2.01 -3.34 2.37
CA THR A 999 2.19 -4.24 1.22
C THR A 999 0.85 -4.64 0.65
N VAL A 1000 0.75 -4.68 -0.69
CA VAL A 1000 -0.47 -5.10 -1.38
C VAL A 1000 -0.91 -6.53 -1.02
N SER A 1001 0.00 -7.33 -0.47
CA SER A 1001 -0.29 -8.69 0.00
C SER A 1001 -1.08 -8.75 1.33
N HIS A 1002 -1.37 -7.59 1.93
CA HIS A 1002 -2.14 -7.39 3.16
C HIS A 1002 -3.03 -6.13 3.06
N ALA A 1003 -3.53 -5.81 1.86
CA ALA A 1003 -4.48 -4.73 1.62
C ALA A 1003 -5.59 -5.20 0.69
N TRP A 1004 -6.82 -4.75 0.93
CA TRP A 1004 -8.01 -5.19 0.22
C TRP A 1004 -8.96 -4.03 -0.03
N THR A 1005 -9.82 -4.16 -1.04
CA THR A 1005 -10.75 -3.10 -1.43
C THR A 1005 -12.18 -3.59 -1.62
N GLU A 1006 -12.43 -4.91 -1.63
CA GLU A 1006 -13.76 -5.46 -1.90
C GLU A 1006 -14.73 -5.04 -0.79
N GLY A 1007 -14.30 -5.21 0.46
CA GLY A 1007 -15.03 -4.76 1.65
C GLY A 1007 -15.54 -3.33 1.60
N HIS A 1008 -14.66 -2.40 1.21
CA HIS A 1008 -14.98 -0.98 1.05
C HIS A 1008 -16.09 -0.75 0.02
N PHE A 1009 -15.99 -1.40 -1.14
CA PHE A 1009 -16.97 -1.23 -2.21
C PHE A 1009 -18.29 -1.93 -1.91
N ASP A 1010 -18.25 -3.11 -1.30
CA ASP A 1010 -19.44 -3.83 -0.85
C ASP A 1010 -20.27 -2.97 0.10
N HIS A 1011 -19.61 -2.37 1.10
CA HIS A 1011 -20.27 -1.46 2.03
C HIS A 1011 -20.88 -0.27 1.30
N TYR A 1012 -20.12 0.42 0.43
CA TYR A 1012 -20.67 1.54 -0.34
C TYR A 1012 -21.91 1.15 -1.15
N PHE A 1013 -21.88 0.02 -1.86
CA PHE A 1013 -23.00 -0.37 -2.70
C PHE A 1013 -24.23 -0.79 -1.89
N LEU A 1014 -24.04 -1.39 -0.73
CA LEU A 1014 -25.13 -1.83 0.14
C LEU A 1014 -25.74 -0.69 0.98
N THR A 1015 -24.94 0.32 1.38
CA THR A 1015 -25.36 1.36 2.34
C THR A 1015 -25.41 2.77 1.76
N GLY A 1016 -24.62 3.02 0.72
CA GLY A 1016 -24.38 4.34 0.15
C GLY A 1016 -23.32 5.17 0.87
N ASP A 1017 -22.55 4.60 1.80
CA ASP A 1017 -21.46 5.28 2.52
C ASP A 1017 -20.34 5.69 1.55
N ARG A 1018 -20.32 6.98 1.20
CA ARG A 1018 -19.39 7.53 0.22
C ARG A 1018 -17.92 7.48 0.68
N ARG A 1019 -17.67 7.50 2.00
CA ARG A 1019 -16.31 7.46 2.56
C ARG A 1019 -15.66 6.09 2.32
N SER A 1020 -16.43 5.01 2.37
CA SER A 1020 -15.95 3.67 2.00
C SER A 1020 -15.55 3.60 0.53
N TYR A 1021 -16.35 4.16 -0.39
CA TYR A 1021 -15.98 4.24 -1.82
C TYR A 1021 -14.68 5.03 -2.03
N GLU A 1022 -14.57 6.21 -1.41
CA GLU A 1022 -13.40 7.08 -1.49
C GLU A 1022 -12.14 6.37 -0.94
N THR A 1023 -12.27 5.65 0.17
CA THR A 1023 -11.17 4.87 0.77
C THR A 1023 -10.75 3.71 -0.11
N GLY A 1024 -11.69 2.93 -0.65
CA GLY A 1024 -11.37 1.83 -1.58
C GLY A 1024 -10.61 2.30 -2.82
N CYS A 1025 -10.97 3.47 -3.38
CA CYS A 1025 -10.22 4.09 -4.48
C CYS A 1025 -8.82 4.53 -4.03
N ALA A 1026 -8.69 5.17 -2.87
CA ALA A 1026 -7.41 5.64 -2.34
C ALA A 1026 -6.42 4.49 -2.09
N VAL A 1027 -6.90 3.36 -1.54
CA VAL A 1027 -6.09 2.15 -1.31
C VAL A 1027 -5.56 1.59 -2.63
N ALA A 1028 -6.43 1.44 -3.64
CA ALA A 1028 -6.01 0.96 -4.96
C ALA A 1028 -4.99 1.92 -5.61
N ASP A 1029 -5.23 3.22 -5.54
CA ASP A 1029 -4.35 4.25 -6.10
C ASP A 1029 -2.98 4.28 -5.40
N PHE A 1030 -2.93 4.11 -4.08
CA PHE A 1030 -1.68 4.01 -3.30
C PHE A 1030 -0.79 2.87 -3.82
N PHE A 1031 -1.33 1.66 -3.91
CA PHE A 1031 -0.53 0.50 -4.34
C PHE A 1031 -0.18 0.51 -5.82
N ILE A 1032 -1.00 1.15 -6.69
CA ILE A 1032 -0.57 1.40 -8.07
C ILE A 1032 0.65 2.33 -8.09
N ARG A 1033 0.61 3.46 -7.38
CA ARG A 1033 1.75 4.39 -7.34
C ARG A 1033 3.01 3.71 -6.80
N GLN A 1034 2.87 2.98 -5.69
CA GLN A 1034 4.00 2.36 -5.02
C GLN A 1034 4.63 1.21 -5.82
N GLU A 1035 3.81 0.35 -6.43
CA GLU A 1035 4.30 -0.87 -7.10
C GLU A 1035 4.54 -0.66 -8.61
N LEU A 1036 3.87 0.32 -9.23
CA LEU A 1036 3.93 0.61 -10.67
C LEU A 1036 4.57 1.97 -11.00
N GLY A 1037 5.10 2.69 -10.01
CA GLY A 1037 6.05 3.79 -10.19
C GLY A 1037 7.44 3.34 -10.69
N GLN A 1038 7.67 2.04 -10.71
CA GLN A 1038 8.90 1.36 -11.11
C GLN A 1038 8.57 0.12 -11.94
N PRO A 1039 9.53 -0.56 -12.58
CA PRO A 1039 9.25 -1.75 -13.37
C PRO A 1039 8.68 -2.85 -12.48
N TYR A 1040 7.49 -3.34 -12.81
CA TYR A 1040 6.79 -4.29 -11.94
C TYR A 1040 7.56 -5.62 -11.80
N ASP A 1041 7.88 -5.99 -10.56
CA ASP A 1041 8.68 -7.16 -10.25
C ASP A 1041 7.84 -8.34 -9.73
N PHE A 1042 8.18 -9.54 -10.19
CA PHE A 1042 7.53 -10.78 -9.76
C PHE A 1042 8.34 -11.43 -8.64
N LEU A 1043 8.11 -10.97 -7.41
CA LEU A 1043 8.82 -11.48 -6.23
C LEU A 1043 8.24 -12.80 -5.71
N SER A 1044 6.92 -12.97 -5.79
CA SER A 1044 6.22 -14.19 -5.38
C SER A 1044 4.88 -14.27 -6.09
N CYS A 1045 4.23 -15.44 -6.06
CA CYS A 1045 2.85 -15.56 -6.56
C CYS A 1045 1.83 -14.79 -5.70
N ARG A 1046 2.14 -14.51 -4.42
CA ARG A 1046 1.22 -13.86 -3.48
C ARG A 1046 0.92 -12.41 -3.86
N THR A 1047 1.97 -11.64 -4.18
CA THR A 1047 1.87 -10.20 -4.49
C THR A 1047 0.97 -9.91 -5.69
N PRO A 1048 1.21 -10.44 -6.90
CA PRO A 1048 0.34 -10.20 -8.06
C PRO A 1048 -1.06 -10.77 -7.84
N GLY A 1049 -1.22 -11.88 -7.11
CA GLY A 1049 -2.54 -12.43 -6.83
C GLY A 1049 -3.44 -11.47 -6.05
N TRP A 1050 -2.96 -10.93 -4.93
CA TRP A 1050 -3.72 -9.93 -4.16
C TRP A 1050 -3.91 -8.62 -4.92
N HIS A 1051 -2.87 -8.18 -5.63
CA HIS A 1051 -2.94 -6.95 -6.43
C HIS A 1051 -4.02 -7.05 -7.52
N LEU A 1052 -4.15 -8.20 -8.20
CA LEU A 1052 -5.20 -8.41 -9.21
C LEU A 1052 -6.61 -8.44 -8.63
N ILE A 1053 -6.81 -9.01 -7.43
CA ILE A 1053 -8.11 -8.99 -6.74
C ILE A 1053 -8.52 -7.54 -6.44
N MET A 1054 -7.61 -6.77 -5.83
CA MET A 1054 -7.82 -5.36 -5.49
C MET A 1054 -8.19 -4.52 -6.73
N LEU A 1055 -7.39 -4.65 -7.80
CA LEU A 1055 -7.61 -3.88 -9.03
C LEU A 1055 -8.88 -4.29 -9.78
N ALA A 1056 -9.22 -5.57 -9.80
CA ALA A 1056 -10.47 -6.02 -10.39
C ALA A 1056 -11.68 -5.49 -9.62
N ALA A 1057 -11.62 -5.46 -8.28
CA ALA A 1057 -12.68 -4.86 -7.45
C ALA A 1057 -12.82 -3.35 -7.70
N ALA A 1058 -11.70 -2.61 -7.73
CA ALA A 1058 -11.71 -1.19 -8.04
C ALA A 1058 -12.25 -0.90 -9.45
N TYR A 1059 -11.85 -1.67 -10.46
CA TYR A 1059 -12.41 -1.53 -11.80
C TYR A 1059 -13.92 -1.86 -11.83
N ALA A 1060 -14.33 -2.95 -11.18
CA ALA A 1060 -15.75 -3.33 -11.14
C ALA A 1060 -16.61 -2.28 -10.42
N ALA A 1061 -16.07 -1.57 -9.42
CA ALA A 1061 -16.78 -0.53 -8.69
C ALA A 1061 -16.87 0.79 -9.47
N THR A 1062 -15.82 1.15 -10.21
CA THR A 1062 -15.65 2.51 -10.76
C THR A 1062 -15.79 2.61 -12.29
N ASP A 1063 -15.60 1.50 -13.01
CA ASP A 1063 -15.37 1.47 -14.47
C ASP A 1063 -14.21 2.38 -14.95
N ASP A 1064 -13.29 2.74 -14.05
CA ASP A 1064 -12.11 3.54 -14.38
C ASP A 1064 -11.05 2.66 -15.07
N PRO A 1065 -10.70 2.91 -16.36
CA PRO A 1065 -9.75 2.09 -17.10
C PRO A 1065 -8.34 2.07 -16.52
N TYR A 1066 -8.01 3.01 -15.61
CA TYR A 1066 -6.75 3.05 -14.88
C TYR A 1066 -6.48 1.76 -14.10
N TYR A 1067 -7.48 1.24 -13.37
CA TYR A 1067 -7.33 0.01 -12.58
C TYR A 1067 -7.14 -1.22 -13.47
N LEU A 1068 -7.87 -1.29 -14.59
CA LEU A 1068 -7.72 -2.38 -15.55
C LEU A 1068 -6.35 -2.34 -16.26
N ASN A 1069 -5.86 -1.14 -16.59
CA ASN A 1069 -4.54 -0.97 -17.18
C ASN A 1069 -3.41 -1.34 -16.21
N ALA A 1070 -3.54 -1.01 -14.92
CA ALA A 1070 -2.64 -1.50 -13.88
C ALA A 1070 -2.63 -3.03 -13.81
N ALA A 1071 -3.82 -3.67 -13.87
CA ALA A 1071 -3.92 -5.12 -13.85
C ALA A 1071 -3.26 -5.76 -15.08
N LYS A 1072 -3.36 -5.15 -16.28
CA LYS A 1072 -2.67 -5.61 -17.50
C LYS A 1072 -1.15 -5.64 -17.32
N VAL A 1073 -0.55 -4.59 -16.74
CA VAL A 1073 0.90 -4.53 -16.47
C VAL A 1073 1.35 -5.74 -15.63
N ILE A 1074 0.58 -6.04 -14.58
CA ILE A 1074 0.84 -7.17 -13.68
C ILE A 1074 0.67 -8.50 -14.40
N VAL A 1075 -0.43 -8.68 -15.15
CA VAL A 1075 -0.71 -9.92 -15.89
C VAL A 1075 0.37 -10.21 -16.93
N GLU A 1076 0.83 -9.21 -17.68
CA GLU A 1076 1.92 -9.42 -18.64
C GLU A 1076 3.18 -9.94 -17.94
N ARG A 1077 3.50 -9.42 -16.74
CA ARG A 1077 4.61 -9.93 -15.94
C ARG A 1077 4.37 -11.36 -15.42
N VAL A 1078 3.16 -11.69 -14.98
CA VAL A 1078 2.78 -13.05 -14.55
C VAL A 1078 2.93 -14.06 -15.71
N LEU A 1079 2.46 -13.70 -16.91
CA LEU A 1079 2.54 -14.52 -18.11
C LEU A 1079 3.98 -14.66 -18.63
N GLU A 1080 4.81 -13.63 -18.44
CA GLU A 1080 6.25 -13.67 -18.76
C GLU A 1080 7.01 -14.66 -17.86
N THR A 1081 6.63 -14.78 -16.59
CA THR A 1081 7.35 -15.56 -15.58
C THR A 1081 6.87 -17.01 -15.41
N GLN A 1082 5.73 -17.37 -16.01
CA GLN A 1082 5.21 -18.73 -15.99
C GLN A 1082 6.14 -19.71 -16.74
N ASP A 1083 6.34 -20.90 -16.18
CA ASP A 1083 7.06 -22.02 -16.80
C ASP A 1083 6.22 -22.65 -17.91
N LYS A 1084 6.22 -22.05 -19.10
CA LYS A 1084 5.46 -22.54 -20.27
C LYS A 1084 6.02 -23.85 -20.84
N GLU A 1085 7.26 -24.18 -20.52
CA GLU A 1085 7.95 -25.38 -20.96
C GLU A 1085 8.55 -26.14 -19.76
N PRO A 1086 8.83 -27.45 -19.88
CA PRO A 1086 9.47 -28.24 -18.84
C PRO A 1086 10.78 -27.63 -18.34
N ARG A 1087 10.81 -27.26 -17.06
CA ARG A 1087 11.98 -26.73 -16.37
C ARG A 1087 12.61 -27.81 -15.47
N PRO A 1088 13.85 -28.27 -15.76
CA PRO A 1088 14.49 -29.33 -14.98
C PRO A 1088 14.62 -29.00 -13.48
N LEU A 1089 14.33 -29.99 -12.65
CA LEU A 1089 14.64 -29.98 -11.23
C LEU A 1089 16.07 -30.45 -10.98
N PRO A 1090 16.72 -30.00 -9.90
CA PRO A 1090 17.99 -30.59 -9.47
C PRO A 1090 17.84 -32.07 -9.14
N ASP A 1091 18.86 -32.88 -9.40
CA ASP A 1091 18.82 -34.34 -9.21
C ASP A 1091 18.39 -34.75 -7.80
N TYR A 1092 18.87 -34.04 -6.77
CA TYR A 1092 18.51 -34.30 -5.36
C TYR A 1092 17.02 -34.07 -5.08
N GLN A 1093 16.35 -33.23 -5.86
CA GLN A 1093 14.92 -32.99 -5.77
C GLN A 1093 14.11 -33.92 -6.70
N ALA A 1094 14.66 -34.25 -7.86
CA ALA A 1094 14.00 -35.04 -8.89
C ALA A 1094 13.82 -36.52 -8.48
N ALA A 1095 14.64 -37.02 -7.55
CA ALA A 1095 14.58 -38.40 -7.07
C ALA A 1095 13.15 -38.81 -6.64
N GLY A 1096 12.60 -39.83 -7.30
CA GLY A 1096 11.27 -40.39 -6.97
C GLY A 1096 10.07 -39.55 -7.44
N ARG A 1097 10.27 -38.51 -8.25
CA ARG A 1097 9.19 -37.69 -8.83
C ARG A 1097 9.49 -37.29 -10.28
N LYS A 1098 8.57 -36.52 -10.88
CA LYS A 1098 8.76 -35.92 -12.21
C LYS A 1098 10.02 -35.02 -12.20
N PRO A 1099 10.97 -35.20 -13.13
CA PRO A 1099 12.28 -34.52 -13.07
C PRO A 1099 12.25 -33.06 -13.53
N TYR A 1100 11.07 -32.46 -13.68
CA TYR A 1100 10.88 -31.09 -14.12
C TYR A 1100 9.55 -30.52 -13.60
N GLN A 1101 9.47 -29.18 -13.55
CA GLN A 1101 8.25 -28.42 -13.28
C GLN A 1101 7.74 -27.76 -14.56
N VAL A 1102 6.43 -27.61 -14.71
CA VAL A 1102 5.79 -26.91 -15.84
C VAL A 1102 4.46 -26.31 -15.37
N GLY A 1103 4.02 -25.22 -15.98
CA GLY A 1103 2.76 -24.53 -15.71
C GLY A 1103 2.76 -23.62 -14.48
N GLY A 1104 3.78 -23.70 -13.62
CA GLY A 1104 3.92 -22.88 -12.42
C GLY A 1104 4.89 -21.71 -12.57
N TRP A 1105 5.40 -21.21 -11.45
CA TRP A 1105 6.36 -20.10 -11.38
C TRP A 1105 7.60 -20.49 -10.57
N SER A 1106 8.33 -21.51 -11.03
CA SER A 1106 9.44 -22.11 -10.29
C SER A 1106 10.52 -21.09 -9.92
N ARG A 1107 10.93 -21.13 -8.65
CA ARG A 1107 12.01 -20.34 -8.06
C ARG A 1107 12.70 -21.16 -6.98
N MET A 1108 13.81 -20.67 -6.44
CA MET A 1108 14.35 -21.27 -5.23
C MET A 1108 13.45 -20.97 -4.03
N LEU A 1109 13.23 -21.97 -3.17
CA LEU A 1109 12.49 -21.78 -1.93
C LEU A 1109 13.38 -21.10 -0.89
N VAL A 1110 12.86 -20.03 -0.30
CA VAL A 1110 13.54 -19.26 0.76
C VAL A 1110 13.44 -19.95 2.13
N PRO A 1111 14.29 -19.58 3.10
CA PRO A 1111 14.15 -20.02 4.49
C PRO A 1111 12.74 -19.72 5.04
N GLY A 1112 12.16 -20.65 5.79
CA GLY A 1112 10.74 -20.66 6.16
C GLY A 1112 9.81 -21.38 5.16
N HIS A 1113 10.22 -21.60 3.91
CA HIS A 1113 9.51 -22.45 2.94
C HIS A 1113 10.21 -23.79 2.69
N CYS A 1114 11.53 -23.82 2.90
CA CYS A 1114 12.35 -25.01 2.79
C CYS A 1114 13.57 -24.85 3.69
N GLU A 1115 13.84 -25.85 4.54
CA GLU A 1115 15.03 -25.89 5.41
C GLU A 1115 16.12 -26.87 4.92
N CYS A 1116 15.97 -27.43 3.72
CA CYS A 1116 16.96 -28.34 3.12
C CYS A 1116 18.16 -27.61 2.50
N GLU A 1117 19.34 -28.22 2.54
CA GLU A 1117 20.54 -27.76 1.82
C GLU A 1117 21.09 -28.89 0.93
N PRO A 1118 21.22 -28.67 -0.40
CA PRO A 1118 20.80 -27.48 -1.14
C PRO A 1118 19.28 -27.25 -1.14
N ARG A 1119 18.83 -26.01 -1.27
CA ARG A 1119 17.40 -25.63 -1.20
C ARG A 1119 16.62 -26.19 -2.39
N HIS A 1120 15.39 -26.64 -2.16
CA HIS A 1120 14.49 -27.11 -3.22
C HIS A 1120 13.90 -25.94 -4.04
N ARG A 1121 13.42 -26.25 -5.25
CA ARG A 1121 12.73 -25.33 -6.16
C ARG A 1121 11.22 -25.53 -6.15
N GLY A 1122 10.47 -24.44 -6.35
CA GLY A 1122 9.02 -24.43 -6.46
C GLY A 1122 8.41 -23.22 -5.74
N ASN A 1123 7.24 -23.37 -5.14
CA ASN A 1123 6.56 -22.32 -4.38
C ASN A 1123 5.88 -22.85 -3.11
N ALA A 1124 5.46 -21.94 -2.24
CA ALA A 1124 4.42 -22.23 -1.26
C ALA A 1124 3.07 -22.36 -2.00
N GLY A 1125 2.33 -23.45 -1.74
CA GLY A 1125 1.13 -23.81 -2.50
C GLY A 1125 0.04 -22.74 -2.40
N PHE A 1126 -0.16 -22.16 -1.22
CA PHE A 1126 -1.16 -21.11 -1.02
C PHE A 1126 -0.86 -19.84 -1.82
N MET A 1127 0.42 -19.50 -2.05
CA MET A 1127 0.78 -18.33 -2.85
C MET A 1127 0.39 -18.52 -4.31
N VAL A 1128 0.58 -19.73 -4.84
CA VAL A 1128 0.09 -20.10 -6.18
C VAL A 1128 -1.43 -20.02 -6.21
N ALA A 1129 -2.11 -20.55 -5.20
CA ALA A 1129 -3.56 -20.51 -5.12
C ALA A 1129 -4.12 -19.07 -5.11
N VAL A 1130 -3.53 -18.15 -4.34
CA VAL A 1130 -3.87 -16.71 -4.36
C VAL A 1130 -3.70 -16.10 -5.76
N LEU A 1131 -2.62 -16.44 -6.47
CA LEU A 1131 -2.42 -15.97 -7.85
C LEU A 1131 -3.51 -16.48 -8.78
N LEU A 1132 -3.89 -17.75 -8.67
CA LEU A 1132 -4.98 -18.32 -9.48
C LEU A 1132 -6.31 -17.63 -9.19
N SER A 1133 -6.60 -17.27 -7.93
CA SER A 1133 -7.75 -16.45 -7.58
C SER A 1133 -7.68 -15.07 -8.25
N GLY A 1134 -6.57 -14.34 -8.12
CA GLY A 1134 -6.42 -13.02 -8.76
C GLY A 1134 -6.54 -13.07 -10.30
N LEU A 1135 -5.97 -14.10 -10.93
CA LEU A 1135 -6.13 -14.32 -12.37
C LEU A 1135 -7.58 -14.64 -12.75
N LYS A 1136 -8.33 -15.36 -11.89
CA LYS A 1136 -9.77 -15.61 -12.10
C LYS A 1136 -10.56 -14.30 -12.06
N TYR A 1137 -10.31 -13.41 -11.10
CA TYR A 1137 -10.93 -12.07 -11.06
C TYR A 1137 -10.66 -11.29 -12.34
N TYR A 1138 -9.39 -11.23 -12.77
CA TYR A 1138 -9.02 -10.56 -14.02
C TYR A 1138 -9.70 -11.19 -15.25
N HIS A 1139 -9.75 -12.52 -15.32
CA HIS A 1139 -10.40 -13.23 -16.43
C HIS A 1139 -11.92 -13.00 -16.45
N ASP A 1140 -12.59 -12.98 -15.30
CA ASP A 1140 -14.04 -12.75 -15.24
C ASP A 1140 -14.42 -11.36 -15.79
N VAL A 1141 -13.50 -10.39 -15.67
CA VAL A 1141 -13.66 -9.03 -16.21
C VAL A 1141 -13.28 -8.96 -17.71
N THR A 1142 -12.22 -9.65 -18.13
CA THR A 1142 -11.60 -9.43 -19.46
C THR A 1142 -11.86 -10.51 -20.49
N GLY A 1143 -12.12 -11.75 -20.05
CA GLY A 1143 -12.19 -12.93 -20.90
C GLY A 1143 -10.87 -13.31 -21.60
N ASP A 1144 -9.71 -12.82 -21.13
CA ASP A 1144 -8.42 -13.06 -21.80
C ASP A 1144 -8.08 -14.57 -21.89
N PRO A 1145 -8.04 -15.16 -23.10
CA PRO A 1145 -7.80 -16.59 -23.27
C PRO A 1145 -6.41 -17.03 -22.82
N ARG A 1146 -5.42 -16.12 -22.82
CA ARG A 1146 -4.06 -16.41 -22.32
C ARG A 1146 -4.08 -16.61 -20.81
N VAL A 1147 -4.90 -15.83 -20.10
CA VAL A 1147 -5.08 -15.95 -18.64
C VAL A 1147 -5.84 -17.22 -18.29
N LYS A 1148 -6.87 -17.59 -19.07
CA LYS A 1148 -7.57 -18.87 -18.92
C LYS A 1148 -6.57 -20.04 -18.98
N GLU A 1149 -5.72 -20.08 -20.00
CA GLU A 1149 -4.71 -21.13 -20.14
C GLU A 1149 -3.70 -21.09 -18.97
N CYS A 1150 -3.25 -19.89 -18.57
CA CYS A 1150 -2.37 -19.70 -17.43
C CYS A 1150 -2.95 -20.30 -16.14
N ILE A 1151 -4.25 -20.10 -15.87
CA ILE A 1151 -4.93 -20.66 -14.69
C ILE A 1151 -4.98 -22.19 -14.76
N ILE A 1152 -5.31 -22.76 -15.92
CA ILE A 1152 -5.39 -24.22 -16.11
C ILE A 1152 -4.02 -24.87 -15.83
N GLN A 1153 -2.96 -24.33 -16.44
CA GLN A 1153 -1.61 -24.84 -16.24
C GLN A 1153 -1.10 -24.65 -14.80
N GLY A 1154 -1.41 -23.50 -14.19
CA GLY A 1154 -1.07 -23.24 -12.79
C GLY A 1154 -1.81 -24.15 -11.81
N ALA A 1155 -3.07 -24.50 -12.09
CA ALA A 1155 -3.82 -25.48 -11.29
C ALA A 1155 -3.20 -26.88 -11.40
N TYR A 1156 -2.82 -27.34 -12.61
CA TYR A 1156 -2.09 -28.61 -12.74
C TYR A 1156 -0.78 -28.60 -11.96
N ASN A 1157 -0.01 -27.51 -12.07
CA ASN A 1157 1.23 -27.36 -11.32
C ASN A 1157 1.01 -27.42 -9.80
N LEU A 1158 -0.01 -26.73 -9.28
CA LEU A 1158 -0.33 -26.75 -7.86
C LEU A 1158 -0.61 -28.18 -7.36
N LEU A 1159 -1.41 -28.95 -8.12
CA LEU A 1159 -1.70 -30.34 -7.78
C LEU A 1159 -0.42 -31.20 -7.83
N GLU A 1160 0.33 -31.14 -8.94
CA GLU A 1160 1.57 -31.93 -9.12
C GLU A 1160 2.61 -31.63 -8.04
N GLU A 1161 2.69 -30.38 -7.59
CA GLU A 1161 3.73 -29.93 -6.67
C GLU A 1161 3.36 -30.04 -5.19
N THR A 1162 2.06 -30.02 -4.84
CA THR A 1162 1.66 -29.86 -3.44
C THR A 1162 0.49 -30.72 -2.99
N TYR A 1163 -0.21 -31.43 -3.87
CA TYR A 1163 -1.35 -32.28 -3.50
C TYR A 1163 -0.94 -33.76 -3.36
N SER A 1164 -1.59 -34.48 -2.44
CA SER A 1164 -1.44 -35.93 -2.28
C SER A 1164 -2.81 -36.62 -2.30
N ASP A 1165 -2.96 -37.59 -3.23
CA ASP A 1165 -4.13 -38.47 -3.31
C ASP A 1165 -4.23 -39.40 -2.07
N GLU A 1166 -3.12 -39.69 -1.38
CA GLU A 1166 -3.10 -40.56 -0.20
C GLU A 1166 -3.64 -39.85 1.05
N THR A 1167 -3.26 -38.58 1.25
CA THR A 1167 -3.69 -37.80 2.42
C THR A 1167 -4.94 -36.97 2.17
N HIS A 1168 -5.38 -36.90 0.91
CA HIS A 1168 -6.46 -36.06 0.41
C HIS A 1168 -6.29 -34.60 0.85
N GLY A 1169 -5.11 -34.04 0.60
CA GLY A 1169 -4.81 -32.67 1.03
C GLY A 1169 -3.45 -32.18 0.54
N PHE A 1170 -3.08 -30.99 1.01
CA PHE A 1170 -1.93 -30.25 0.50
C PHE A 1170 -0.78 -30.19 1.51
N ARG A 1171 0.45 -30.22 1.01
CA ARG A 1171 1.64 -29.75 1.76
C ARG A 1171 1.83 -28.26 1.56
N TYR A 1172 2.49 -27.61 2.52
CA TYR A 1172 2.65 -26.15 2.50
C TYR A 1172 3.48 -25.63 1.32
N THR A 1173 4.51 -26.36 0.87
CA THR A 1173 5.39 -25.94 -0.24
C THR A 1173 5.75 -27.11 -1.16
N SER A 1174 6.34 -26.82 -2.32
CA SER A 1174 6.86 -27.83 -3.27
C SER A 1174 8.01 -28.69 -2.72
N CYS A 1175 8.53 -28.38 -1.53
CA CYS A 1175 9.60 -29.13 -0.87
C CYS A 1175 9.12 -30.57 -0.57
N PRO A 1176 9.84 -31.61 -1.03
CA PRO A 1176 9.55 -33.01 -0.72
C PRO A 1176 9.49 -33.33 0.78
N ASN A 1177 10.21 -32.58 1.61
CA ASN A 1177 10.31 -32.80 3.05
C ASN A 1177 9.23 -32.06 3.85
N THR A 1178 8.39 -31.25 3.21
CA THR A 1178 7.25 -30.62 3.87
C THR A 1178 6.10 -31.63 3.98
N PRO A 1179 5.56 -31.88 5.20
CA PRO A 1179 4.49 -32.85 5.39
C PRO A 1179 3.18 -32.39 4.73
N TYR A 1180 2.37 -33.35 4.32
CA TYR A 1180 1.02 -33.11 3.84
C TYR A 1180 0.05 -32.93 5.01
N GLY A 1181 -0.81 -31.93 4.93
CA GLY A 1181 -2.01 -31.81 5.74
C GLY A 1181 -3.19 -32.50 5.06
N SER A 1182 -4.16 -32.96 5.86
CA SER A 1182 -5.42 -33.49 5.34
C SER A 1182 -6.41 -32.36 5.07
N GLY A 1183 -7.14 -32.45 3.96
CA GLY A 1183 -8.15 -31.48 3.55
C GLY A 1183 -7.63 -30.27 2.79
N ALA A 1184 -8.55 -29.42 2.36
CA ALA A 1184 -8.28 -28.20 1.62
C ALA A 1184 -9.18 -27.05 2.07
N SER A 1185 -8.62 -25.85 2.16
CA SER A 1185 -9.40 -24.62 2.30
C SER A 1185 -9.91 -24.15 0.93
N PRO A 1186 -10.99 -23.36 0.87
CA PRO A 1186 -11.49 -22.77 -0.37
C PRO A 1186 -10.44 -21.97 -1.15
N LEU A 1187 -9.55 -21.26 -0.45
CA LEU A 1187 -8.40 -20.57 -1.05
C LEU A 1187 -7.59 -21.51 -1.94
N MET A 1188 -7.25 -22.71 -1.44
CA MET A 1188 -6.41 -23.67 -2.16
C MET A 1188 -7.05 -24.21 -3.43
N VAL A 1189 -8.38 -24.14 -3.54
CA VAL A 1189 -9.13 -24.82 -4.60
C VAL A 1189 -9.91 -23.88 -5.51
N GLU A 1190 -9.88 -22.57 -5.33
CA GLU A 1190 -10.64 -21.66 -6.19
C GLU A 1190 -10.20 -21.72 -7.66
N GLY A 1191 -8.89 -21.63 -7.91
CA GLY A 1191 -8.33 -21.85 -9.25
C GLY A 1191 -8.58 -23.27 -9.78
N VAL A 1192 -8.57 -24.27 -8.90
CA VAL A 1192 -8.81 -25.69 -9.23
C VAL A 1192 -10.27 -25.92 -9.66
N ALA A 1193 -11.23 -25.34 -8.96
CA ALA A 1193 -12.65 -25.41 -9.28
C ALA A 1193 -12.93 -24.78 -10.65
N ARG A 1194 -12.34 -23.59 -10.91
CA ARG A 1194 -12.48 -22.93 -12.20
C ARG A 1194 -11.80 -23.72 -13.34
N ALA A 1195 -10.62 -24.28 -13.09
CA ALA A 1195 -9.94 -25.15 -14.06
C ALA A 1195 -10.79 -26.39 -14.38
N TYR A 1196 -11.38 -27.05 -13.37
CA TYR A 1196 -12.29 -28.17 -13.58
C TYR A 1196 -13.51 -27.77 -14.42
N LEU A 1197 -14.11 -26.60 -14.14
CA LEU A 1197 -15.26 -26.12 -14.88
C LEU A 1197 -14.98 -26.03 -16.38
N TRP A 1198 -13.77 -25.62 -16.77
CA TRP A 1198 -13.34 -25.48 -18.16
C TRP A 1198 -12.86 -26.79 -18.80
N THR A 1199 -12.12 -27.63 -18.09
CA THR A 1199 -11.46 -28.81 -18.67
C THR A 1199 -12.21 -30.11 -18.46
N LYS A 1200 -13.04 -30.18 -17.41
CA LYS A 1200 -13.69 -31.40 -16.90
C LYS A 1200 -12.69 -32.52 -16.56
N ASP A 1201 -11.44 -32.18 -16.26
CA ASP A 1201 -10.40 -33.15 -15.89
C ASP A 1201 -10.63 -33.71 -14.48
N GLU A 1202 -10.73 -35.03 -14.38
CA GLU A 1202 -10.98 -35.76 -13.13
C GLU A 1202 -9.91 -35.53 -12.05
N ARG A 1203 -8.68 -35.15 -12.43
CA ARG A 1203 -7.64 -34.79 -11.45
C ARG A 1203 -8.09 -33.65 -10.55
N PHE A 1204 -8.74 -32.63 -11.12
CA PHE A 1204 -9.29 -31.51 -10.36
C PHE A 1204 -10.54 -31.92 -9.60
N ARG A 1205 -11.44 -32.69 -10.23
CA ARG A 1205 -12.68 -33.16 -9.59
C ARG A 1205 -12.40 -33.86 -8.25
N ARG A 1206 -11.41 -34.76 -8.23
CA ARG A 1206 -11.03 -35.52 -7.03
C ARG A 1206 -10.64 -34.61 -5.86
N VAL A 1207 -9.86 -33.56 -6.09
CA VAL A 1207 -9.51 -32.58 -5.05
C VAL A 1207 -10.78 -31.92 -4.47
N LEU A 1208 -11.70 -31.53 -5.34
CA LEU A 1208 -12.95 -30.87 -4.95
C LEU A 1208 -13.91 -31.80 -4.20
N THR A 1209 -13.91 -33.10 -4.50
CA THR A 1209 -14.82 -34.07 -3.87
C THR A 1209 -14.22 -34.82 -2.68
N GLU A 1210 -12.90 -34.85 -2.50
CA GLU A 1210 -12.23 -35.64 -1.46
C GLU A 1210 -11.48 -34.79 -0.43
N ALA A 1211 -10.86 -33.68 -0.85
CA ALA A 1211 -10.07 -32.82 0.04
C ALA A 1211 -10.89 -31.65 0.61
N LEU A 1212 -11.65 -30.94 -0.24
CA LEU A 1212 -12.46 -29.81 0.20
C LEU A 1212 -13.48 -30.17 1.30
N PRO A 1213 -14.22 -31.30 1.24
CA PRO A 1213 -15.15 -31.68 2.32
C PRO A 1213 -14.49 -31.90 3.68
N ARG A 1214 -13.20 -32.25 3.72
CA ARG A 1214 -12.44 -32.42 4.98
C ARG A 1214 -12.11 -31.08 5.64
N GLY A 1215 -12.03 -30.00 4.87
CA GLY A 1215 -11.78 -28.65 5.34
C GLY A 1215 -13.05 -27.82 5.56
N ALA A 1216 -14.25 -28.39 5.37
CA ALA A 1216 -15.49 -27.63 5.25
C ALA A 1216 -15.91 -26.84 6.51
N GLY A 1217 -15.32 -27.14 7.68
CA GLY A 1217 -15.71 -26.55 8.97
C GLY A 1217 -15.24 -25.10 9.20
N GLY A 1218 -14.29 -24.59 8.41
CA GLY A 1218 -13.78 -23.22 8.55
C GLY A 1218 -13.15 -22.92 9.93
N SER A 1219 -13.03 -21.64 10.26
CA SER A 1219 -12.59 -21.14 11.57
C SER A 1219 -13.61 -20.15 12.12
N PRO A 1220 -13.83 -20.09 13.44
CA PRO A 1220 -14.81 -19.19 14.05
C PRO A 1220 -14.33 -17.74 14.25
N TYR A 1221 -13.03 -17.46 14.14
CA TYR A 1221 -12.48 -16.12 14.41
C TYR A 1221 -11.15 -15.88 13.68
N GLY A 1222 -10.80 -14.60 13.55
CA GLY A 1222 -9.54 -14.10 12.99
C GLY A 1222 -9.25 -14.50 11.54
N LYS A 1223 -7.98 -14.43 11.11
CA LYS A 1223 -7.58 -14.69 9.72
C LYS A 1223 -8.12 -15.99 9.11
N GLY A 1224 -8.31 -17.03 9.93
CA GLY A 1224 -8.86 -18.30 9.47
C GLY A 1224 -10.32 -18.18 9.03
N PHE A 1225 -11.11 -17.34 9.71
CA PHE A 1225 -12.49 -17.02 9.34
C PHE A 1225 -12.48 -16.25 8.02
N SER A 1226 -11.73 -15.15 7.99
CA SER A 1226 -11.68 -14.21 6.86
C SER A 1226 -11.23 -14.90 5.57
N MET A 1227 -10.09 -15.60 5.60
CA MET A 1227 -9.56 -16.34 4.45
C MET A 1227 -10.55 -17.38 3.91
N TYR A 1228 -11.22 -18.12 4.80
CA TYR A 1228 -12.12 -19.19 4.40
C TYR A 1228 -13.38 -18.63 3.73
N TYR A 1229 -14.06 -17.71 4.41
CA TYR A 1229 -15.40 -17.27 4.02
C TYR A 1229 -15.41 -16.21 2.92
N ARG A 1230 -14.29 -15.49 2.68
CA ARG A 1230 -14.19 -14.66 1.47
C ARG A 1230 -14.00 -15.48 0.19
N MET A 1231 -13.29 -16.62 0.28
CA MET A 1231 -12.98 -17.44 -0.89
C MET A 1231 -14.11 -18.43 -1.22
N ALA A 1232 -14.76 -19.01 -0.21
CA ALA A 1232 -15.74 -20.07 -0.39
C ALA A 1232 -16.88 -19.72 -1.37
N PRO A 1233 -17.53 -18.55 -1.33
CA PRO A 1233 -18.67 -18.24 -2.18
C PRO A 1233 -18.42 -18.41 -3.69
N ARG A 1234 -17.24 -18.00 -4.16
CA ARG A 1234 -16.82 -18.13 -5.56
C ARG A 1234 -16.43 -19.57 -5.93
N VAL A 1235 -15.95 -20.36 -4.97
CA VAL A 1235 -15.74 -21.80 -5.15
C VAL A 1235 -17.08 -22.52 -5.30
N LEU A 1236 -18.03 -22.22 -4.43
CA LEU A 1236 -19.36 -22.83 -4.45
C LEU A 1236 -20.11 -22.55 -5.76
N ALA A 1237 -19.93 -21.35 -6.34
CA ALA A 1237 -20.47 -21.04 -7.67
C ALA A 1237 -19.91 -21.96 -8.76
N ASP A 1238 -18.59 -22.19 -8.77
CA ASP A 1238 -17.95 -23.08 -9.74
C ASP A 1238 -18.35 -24.56 -9.50
N LEU A 1239 -18.50 -24.98 -8.25
CA LEU A 1239 -19.01 -26.32 -7.92
C LEU A 1239 -20.45 -26.50 -8.40
N ASP A 1240 -21.30 -25.50 -8.19
CA ASP A 1240 -22.69 -25.55 -8.61
C ASP A 1240 -22.80 -25.71 -10.14
N ALA A 1241 -22.10 -24.84 -10.87
CA ALA A 1241 -22.01 -24.87 -12.33
C ALA A 1241 -21.40 -26.18 -12.86
N ALA A 1242 -20.57 -26.85 -12.06
CA ALA A 1242 -19.98 -28.14 -12.38
C ALA A 1242 -20.81 -29.35 -11.92
N GLY A 1243 -21.95 -29.15 -11.24
CA GLY A 1243 -22.79 -30.21 -10.71
C GLY A 1243 -22.16 -30.97 -9.53
N ILE A 1244 -21.25 -30.34 -8.78
CA ILE A 1244 -20.63 -30.90 -7.58
C ILE A 1244 -21.33 -30.35 -6.34
N THR A 1245 -21.61 -31.22 -5.36
CA THR A 1245 -22.18 -30.86 -4.05
C THR A 1245 -21.13 -30.94 -2.94
N LEU A 1246 -21.39 -30.23 -1.85
CA LEU A 1246 -20.65 -30.24 -0.58
C LEU A 1246 -21.60 -30.60 0.57
N ASP A 1247 -22.35 -31.69 0.39
CA ASP A 1247 -23.45 -32.11 1.26
C ASP A 1247 -23.07 -33.24 2.25
N LYS A 1248 -21.95 -33.92 2.00
CA LYS A 1248 -21.51 -35.09 2.78
C LYS A 1248 -20.07 -34.93 3.26
N PRO A 1249 -19.77 -35.36 4.50
CA PRO A 1249 -18.38 -35.42 4.96
C PRO A 1249 -17.59 -36.41 4.10
N ALA A 1250 -16.27 -36.21 4.06
CA ALA A 1250 -15.40 -37.13 3.34
C ALA A 1250 -15.50 -38.56 3.93
N PRO A 1251 -15.39 -39.62 3.10
CA PRO A 1251 -15.39 -41.00 3.59
C PRO A 1251 -14.29 -41.22 4.64
N GLY A 1252 -14.66 -41.78 5.80
CA GLY A 1252 -13.74 -42.09 6.89
C GLY A 1252 -13.48 -40.96 7.90
N ASN A 1253 -14.19 -39.83 7.81
CA ASN A 1253 -14.24 -38.81 8.86
C ASN A 1253 -15.53 -39.01 9.69
N PRO A 1254 -15.46 -39.27 11.01
CA PRO A 1254 -16.63 -39.53 11.84
C PRO A 1254 -17.57 -38.33 11.96
#